data_AF-G4T9Q4-F1
#
_entry.id   AF-G4T9Q4-F1
#
_cell.length_a   1.000
_cell.length_b   1.000
_cell.length_c   1.000
_cell.angle_alpha   90.00
_cell.angle_beta   90.00
_cell.angle_gamma   90.00
#
_symmetry.space_group_name_H-M   'P 1'
#
loop_
_entity.id
_entity.type
_entity.pdbx_description
1 polymer ?
#
loop_
_entity_poly.entity_id
_entity_poly.type
_entity_poly.pdbx_seq_one_letter_code
_entity_poly.pdbx_strand_id
1 'polypeptide(L)'
;MATVSEIALAHILKHIPSSRPSVTNSSPLFVAIQGPQGIGKTTLCTALVNRLQSAPHGLRVVSFSIDDLYYGHEEMRKIEQRNKGNGMLAGRGLPGTHDIALGAQILQGLKNINHQDQENIQVQIPVYDKSRFAGLGDRRPVSEWSTISGGVDIVILEGWCMGFYPLPLEDLRGLWNRRDQIGFPPSVVLEGGFDDIKTINDNLTQYVDKWYPYFQCFVQIAPLEDQCSVIYKWRLQQEQTTKALHGQGMTDEEVARFIDSHRCTTSGPHQANAIRKALEELPVLSPDGSSPENKDNGDGLGDYDEYRLAYVLLSFFAQAYIWGNTSNNDQPSNTLPPSISVPLTQVAYDLGVIPSFVYAAGSLWLVTDDPTGPNGKRCVVSFTGTRDEEHFNLTTYAVEQAGGRALHNALLASKEVGAHTPHAQHLHNVNGANGSSNKASAGEQAKDAGKIVEALREVADALKQCKVILNSMRQGCDPDVFYNQLRPYLVGSLSVERGVRYLGTGGAEGEGIVHRFPGASAAQSPLFQSLDVLLGVKHSSGGREAFVKEMQKAMPDDHVRFIHDLSNLPSISAFVSTQPEDSEVRAVYNEAIKALGEFRSEHVRIVTSYVLQPSKKAAKSDPSSQEDAPKQGSGGSADLMGLLKGMRDDTGQSVLKAD
;
A
#
# COMPACT_ATOMS: atom_id res chain seq x y z
N MET A 1 18.78 -14.43 -3.04
CA MET A 1 17.68 -13.61 -3.60
C MET A 1 17.03 -14.39 -4.72
N ALA A 2 15.70 -14.42 -4.76
CA ALA A 2 15.00 -14.98 -5.92
C ALA A 2 15.24 -14.11 -7.15
N THR A 3 15.39 -14.73 -8.32
CA THR A 3 15.50 -14.01 -9.60
C THR A 3 14.14 -13.42 -10.00
N VAL A 4 14.14 -12.39 -10.85
CA VAL A 4 12.88 -11.82 -11.40
C VAL A 4 12.03 -12.90 -12.07
N SER A 5 12.67 -13.87 -12.73
CA SER A 5 11.97 -15.02 -13.34
C SER A 5 11.30 -15.95 -12.33
N GLU A 6 11.87 -16.13 -11.13
CA GLU A 6 11.28 -16.96 -10.07
C GLU A 6 10.08 -16.28 -9.42
N ILE A 7 10.18 -14.97 -9.21
CA ILE A 7 9.07 -14.17 -8.67
C ILE A 7 7.89 -14.16 -9.64
N ALA A 8 8.16 -13.87 -10.93
CA ALA A 8 7.13 -13.89 -11.97
C ALA A 8 6.52 -15.28 -12.15
N LEU A 9 7.34 -16.35 -12.12
CA LEU A 9 6.86 -17.73 -12.17
C LEU A 9 5.92 -18.04 -11.00
N ALA A 10 6.35 -17.74 -9.76
CA ALA A 10 5.55 -17.99 -8.57
C ALA A 10 4.21 -17.22 -8.62
N HIS A 11 4.22 -15.99 -9.13
CA HIS A 11 3.00 -15.21 -9.32
C HIS A 11 2.06 -15.85 -10.35
N ILE A 12 2.55 -16.21 -11.53
CA ILE A 12 1.75 -16.86 -12.59
C ILE A 12 1.14 -18.18 -12.09
N LEU A 13 1.90 -18.99 -11.37
CA LEU A 13 1.44 -20.29 -10.87
C LEU A 13 0.29 -20.19 -9.86
N LYS A 14 0.11 -19.06 -9.14
CA LYS A 14 -1.04 -18.85 -8.25
C LYS A 14 -2.38 -18.83 -8.98
N HIS A 15 -2.36 -18.51 -10.28
CA HIS A 15 -3.56 -18.46 -11.12
C HIS A 15 -3.86 -19.79 -11.79
N ILE A 16 -3.05 -20.83 -11.55
CA ILE A 16 -3.25 -22.17 -12.10
C ILE A 16 -3.75 -23.09 -10.98
N PRO A 17 -4.93 -23.72 -11.11
CA PRO A 17 -5.46 -24.64 -10.12
C PRO A 17 -4.48 -25.79 -9.82
N SER A 18 -4.39 -26.20 -8.55
CA SER A 18 -3.49 -27.27 -8.10
C SER A 18 -3.83 -28.64 -8.71
N SER A 19 -5.11 -28.88 -9.03
CA SER A 19 -5.57 -30.00 -9.84
C SER A 19 -5.60 -29.57 -11.31
N ARG A 20 -4.65 -30.06 -12.12
CA ARG A 20 -4.62 -29.81 -13.57
C ARG A 20 -5.93 -30.28 -14.19
N PRO A 21 -6.85 -29.39 -14.61
CA PRO A 21 -8.03 -29.83 -15.34
C PRO A 21 -7.57 -30.42 -16.68
N SER A 22 -8.36 -31.32 -17.25
CA SER A 22 -8.13 -31.70 -18.64
C SER A 22 -8.15 -30.43 -19.50
N VAL A 23 -7.11 -30.21 -20.31
CA VAL A 23 -7.00 -29.01 -21.18
C VAL A 23 -8.14 -28.95 -22.20
N THR A 24 -8.85 -30.06 -22.41
CA THR A 24 -10.04 -30.16 -23.27
C THR A 24 -11.18 -29.29 -22.73
N ASN A 25 -11.70 -28.39 -23.57
CA ASN A 25 -12.79 -27.46 -23.24
C ASN A 25 -12.48 -26.44 -22.13
N SER A 26 -11.19 -26.14 -21.88
CA SER A 26 -10.76 -25.07 -20.96
C SER A 26 -10.05 -23.93 -21.70
N SER A 27 -10.36 -22.68 -21.37
CA SER A 27 -9.61 -21.51 -21.85
C SER A 27 -8.20 -21.49 -21.25
N PRO A 28 -7.15 -21.16 -22.03
CA PRO A 28 -5.81 -20.90 -21.49
C PRO A 28 -5.82 -19.74 -20.49
N LEU A 29 -4.83 -19.71 -19.58
CA LEU A 29 -4.53 -18.55 -18.75
C LEU A 29 -3.83 -17.48 -19.59
N PHE A 30 -4.36 -16.26 -19.64
CA PHE A 30 -3.73 -15.14 -20.34
C PHE A 30 -2.95 -14.24 -19.37
N VAL A 31 -1.67 -14.08 -19.65
CA VAL A 31 -0.71 -13.30 -18.87
C VAL A 31 -0.18 -12.14 -19.72
N ALA A 32 -0.31 -10.92 -19.22
CA ALA A 32 0.30 -9.74 -19.80
C ALA A 32 1.63 -9.44 -19.11
N ILE A 33 2.69 -9.19 -19.87
CA ILE A 33 3.99 -8.76 -19.33
C ILE A 33 4.25 -7.32 -19.76
N GLN A 34 4.36 -6.44 -18.77
CA GLN A 34 4.64 -5.01 -18.94
C GLN A 34 6.05 -4.68 -18.48
N GLY A 35 6.68 -3.73 -19.15
CA GLY A 35 7.90 -3.10 -18.66
C GLY A 35 8.46 -2.09 -19.66
N PRO A 36 9.22 -1.08 -19.20
CA PRO A 36 9.86 -0.13 -20.08
C PRO A 36 10.69 -0.79 -21.19
N GLN A 37 10.90 -0.05 -22.27
CA GLN A 37 11.71 -0.58 -23.36
C GLN A 37 13.16 -0.80 -22.93
N GLY A 38 13.78 -1.91 -23.38
CA GLY A 38 15.14 -2.26 -22.99
C GLY A 38 15.30 -2.96 -21.64
N ILE A 39 14.27 -3.03 -20.78
CA ILE A 39 14.37 -3.65 -19.43
C ILE A 39 14.57 -5.18 -19.43
N GLY A 40 14.61 -5.82 -20.60
CA GLY A 40 14.78 -7.28 -20.71
C GLY A 40 13.48 -8.09 -20.69
N LYS A 41 12.34 -7.52 -21.07
CA LYS A 41 11.04 -8.22 -21.19
C LYS A 41 11.14 -9.53 -21.97
N THR A 42 11.68 -9.49 -23.19
CA THR A 42 11.82 -10.67 -24.06
C THR A 42 12.70 -11.75 -23.40
N THR A 43 13.76 -11.34 -22.71
CA THR A 43 14.62 -12.23 -21.93
C THR A 43 13.85 -12.90 -20.79
N LEU A 44 13.05 -12.13 -20.03
CA LEU A 44 12.18 -12.67 -18.99
C LEU A 44 11.14 -13.64 -19.58
N CYS A 45 10.48 -13.26 -20.68
CA CYS A 45 9.48 -14.11 -21.34
C CYS A 45 10.09 -15.45 -21.75
N THR A 46 11.28 -15.43 -22.36
CA THR A 46 12.00 -16.64 -22.76
C THR A 46 12.32 -17.52 -21.54
N ALA A 47 12.79 -16.92 -20.45
CA ALA A 47 13.08 -17.64 -19.21
C ALA A 47 11.81 -18.24 -18.58
N LEU A 48 10.69 -17.51 -18.60
CA LEU A 48 9.39 -17.96 -18.10
C LEU A 48 8.84 -19.13 -18.92
N VAL A 49 8.84 -19.02 -20.25
CA VAL A 49 8.40 -20.08 -21.16
C VAL A 49 9.19 -21.35 -20.90
N ASN A 50 10.53 -21.26 -20.84
CA ASN A 50 11.39 -22.41 -20.58
C ASN A 50 11.08 -23.07 -19.23
N ARG A 51 10.85 -22.27 -18.17
CA ARG A 51 10.56 -22.79 -16.82
C ARG A 51 9.17 -23.42 -16.73
N LEU A 52 8.15 -22.80 -17.33
CA LEU A 52 6.78 -23.31 -17.35
C LEU A 52 6.66 -24.59 -18.18
N GLN A 53 7.44 -24.72 -19.26
CA GLN A 53 7.48 -25.93 -20.09
C GLN A 53 8.30 -27.07 -19.47
N SER A 54 9.29 -26.74 -18.63
CA SER A 54 10.15 -27.73 -17.97
C SER A 54 9.47 -28.41 -16.77
N ALA A 55 10.03 -29.53 -16.33
CA ALA A 55 9.64 -30.13 -15.05
C ALA A 55 9.87 -29.14 -13.89
N PRO A 56 8.97 -29.09 -12.88
CA PRO A 56 7.85 -30.01 -12.64
C PRO A 56 6.53 -29.63 -13.33
N HIS A 57 6.48 -28.54 -14.10
CA HIS A 57 5.22 -27.97 -14.58
C HIS A 57 4.71 -28.60 -15.88
N GLY A 58 5.56 -28.74 -16.89
CA GLY A 58 5.18 -29.41 -18.15
C GLY A 58 3.98 -28.76 -18.86
N LEU A 59 3.90 -27.43 -18.83
CA LEU A 59 2.79 -26.64 -19.39
C LEU A 59 3.09 -26.22 -20.83
N ARG A 60 2.10 -26.25 -21.70
CA ARG A 60 2.20 -25.73 -23.06
C ARG A 60 1.93 -24.23 -23.06
N VAL A 61 3.01 -23.46 -23.23
CA VAL A 61 2.98 -22.00 -23.25
C VAL A 61 3.10 -21.48 -24.68
N VAL A 62 2.28 -20.51 -25.03
CA VAL A 62 2.39 -19.69 -26.24
C VAL A 62 2.81 -18.29 -25.82
N SER A 63 3.84 -17.73 -26.42
CA SER A 63 4.31 -16.38 -26.11
C SER A 63 4.53 -15.58 -27.39
N PHE A 64 4.07 -14.33 -27.41
CA PHE A 64 4.31 -13.39 -28.51
C PHE A 64 4.33 -11.95 -27.99
N SER A 65 4.77 -11.02 -28.83
CA SER A 65 4.92 -9.60 -28.49
C SER A 65 3.83 -8.77 -29.14
N ILE A 66 3.48 -7.63 -28.52
CA ILE A 66 2.70 -6.60 -29.23
C ILE A 66 3.44 -6.11 -30.47
N ASP A 67 4.78 -6.17 -30.48
CA ASP A 67 5.60 -5.80 -31.62
C ASP A 67 5.31 -6.70 -32.85
N ASP A 68 4.86 -7.94 -32.66
CA ASP A 68 4.44 -8.82 -33.75
C ASP A 68 3.17 -8.32 -34.45
N LEU A 69 2.39 -7.50 -33.75
CA LEU A 69 1.12 -6.94 -34.19
C LEU A 69 1.23 -5.55 -34.81
N TYR A 70 2.44 -5.00 -35.02
CA TYR A 70 2.58 -3.76 -35.79
C TYR A 70 1.93 -3.89 -37.17
N TYR A 71 1.37 -2.79 -37.67
CA TYR A 71 0.95 -2.72 -39.07
C TYR A 71 2.13 -2.95 -40.02
N GLY A 72 1.85 -3.55 -41.17
CA GLY A 72 2.84 -3.70 -42.24
C GLY A 72 3.28 -2.35 -42.82
N HIS A 73 4.38 -2.37 -43.57
CA HIS A 73 5.03 -1.15 -44.08
C HIS A 73 4.08 -0.22 -44.85
N GLU A 74 3.24 -0.78 -45.73
CA GLU A 74 2.29 0.01 -46.52
C GLU A 74 1.26 0.75 -45.65
N GLU A 75 0.71 0.08 -44.65
CA GLU A 75 -0.30 0.68 -43.77
C GLU A 75 0.32 1.66 -42.78
N MET A 76 1.55 1.39 -42.30
CA MET A 76 2.34 2.35 -41.52
C MET A 76 2.57 3.66 -42.29
N ARG A 77 2.85 3.60 -43.61
CA ARG A 77 2.97 4.79 -44.46
C ARG A 77 1.66 5.57 -44.56
N LYS A 78 0.51 4.89 -44.58
CA LYS A 78 -0.80 5.55 -44.56
C LYS A 78 -1.08 6.21 -43.20
N ILE A 79 -0.70 5.57 -42.10
CA ILE A 79 -0.82 6.13 -40.74
C ILE A 79 0.03 7.40 -40.63
N GLU A 80 1.29 7.35 -41.06
CA GLU A 80 2.18 8.51 -41.08
C GLU A 80 1.60 9.66 -41.92
N GLN A 81 1.04 9.35 -43.10
CA GLN A 81 0.42 10.36 -43.97
C GLN A 81 -0.85 10.98 -43.37
N ARG A 82 -1.70 10.18 -42.73
CA ARG A 82 -2.93 10.66 -42.06
C ARG A 82 -2.64 11.52 -40.83
N ASN A 83 -1.51 11.27 -40.18
CA ASN A 83 -1.07 11.99 -38.97
C ASN A 83 0.16 12.88 -39.25
N LYS A 84 0.23 13.45 -40.46
CA LYS A 84 1.36 14.29 -40.86
C LYS A 84 1.52 15.47 -39.89
N GLY A 85 2.73 15.61 -39.33
CA GLY A 85 3.04 16.62 -38.31
C GLY A 85 3.06 16.06 -36.88
N ASN A 86 2.44 14.91 -36.64
CA ASN A 86 2.53 14.18 -35.38
C ASN A 86 3.75 13.24 -35.39
N GLY A 87 4.89 13.69 -34.86
CA GLY A 87 6.13 12.92 -34.82
C GLY A 87 6.06 11.65 -33.98
N MET A 88 5.03 11.47 -33.14
CA MET A 88 4.80 10.26 -32.35
C MET A 88 4.27 9.09 -33.19
N LEU A 89 3.66 9.37 -34.34
CA LEU A 89 3.15 8.36 -35.28
C LEU A 89 3.99 8.25 -36.56
N ALA A 90 5.16 8.89 -36.60
CA ALA A 90 6.10 8.84 -37.73
C ALA A 90 6.91 7.53 -37.82
N GLY A 91 6.53 6.51 -37.05
CA GLY A 91 7.19 5.21 -36.99
C GLY A 91 6.39 4.23 -36.14
N ARG A 92 6.89 2.99 -36.02
CA ARG A 92 6.27 1.94 -35.18
C ARG A 92 6.67 2.12 -33.70
N GLY A 93 5.77 1.81 -32.77
CA GLY A 93 6.08 1.84 -31.33
C GLY A 93 4.88 2.19 -30.47
N LEU A 94 4.37 3.40 -30.69
CA LEU A 94 3.34 4.01 -29.85
C LEU A 94 1.93 3.51 -30.18
N PRO A 95 0.97 3.65 -29.23
CA PRO A 95 -0.44 3.37 -29.48
C PRO A 95 -0.95 4.07 -30.75
N GLY A 96 -1.54 3.28 -31.64
CA GLY A 96 -1.94 3.70 -32.99
C GLY A 96 -1.17 2.99 -34.11
N THR A 97 -0.06 2.32 -33.77
CA THR A 97 0.81 1.63 -34.75
C THR A 97 0.63 0.11 -34.77
N HIS A 98 -0.16 -0.44 -33.84
CA HIS A 98 -0.52 -1.86 -33.79
C HIS A 98 -1.90 -2.11 -34.41
N ASP A 99 -2.04 -3.27 -35.04
CA ASP A 99 -3.28 -3.77 -35.60
C ASP A 99 -4.13 -4.42 -34.52
N ILE A 100 -4.94 -3.58 -33.88
CA ILE A 100 -5.77 -3.98 -32.74
C ILE A 100 -6.79 -5.05 -33.14
N ALA A 101 -7.32 -4.95 -34.37
CA ALA A 101 -8.30 -5.90 -34.87
C ALA A 101 -7.70 -7.30 -35.02
N LEU A 102 -6.52 -7.41 -35.65
CA LEU A 102 -5.80 -8.68 -35.75
C LEU A 102 -5.43 -9.23 -34.36
N GLY A 103 -4.94 -8.38 -33.45
CA GLY A 103 -4.64 -8.80 -32.08
C GLY A 103 -5.85 -9.37 -31.35
N ALA A 104 -7.02 -8.72 -31.47
CA ALA A 104 -8.26 -9.19 -30.87
C ALA A 104 -8.73 -10.53 -31.48
N GLN A 105 -8.57 -10.71 -32.80
CA GLN A 105 -8.86 -11.98 -33.47
C GLN A 105 -7.96 -13.12 -32.96
N ILE A 106 -6.67 -12.85 -32.79
CA ILE A 106 -5.71 -13.83 -32.25
C ILE A 106 -6.05 -14.19 -30.81
N LEU A 107 -6.29 -13.20 -29.94
CA LEU A 107 -6.65 -13.43 -28.54
C LEU A 107 -7.96 -14.24 -28.42
N GLN A 108 -8.97 -13.90 -29.21
CA GLN A 108 -10.23 -14.64 -29.26
C GLN A 108 -10.05 -16.08 -29.78
N GLY A 109 -9.21 -16.26 -30.81
CA GLY A 109 -8.87 -17.58 -31.33
C GLY A 109 -8.15 -18.43 -30.29
N LEU A 110 -7.17 -17.86 -29.59
CA LEU A 110 -6.42 -18.53 -28.53
C LEU A 110 -7.32 -18.87 -27.34
N LYS A 111 -8.28 -18.02 -27.00
CA LYS A 111 -9.26 -18.28 -25.93
C LYS A 111 -10.07 -19.54 -26.22
N ASN A 112 -10.42 -19.76 -27.49
CA ASN A 112 -11.25 -20.87 -27.92
C ASN A 112 -10.44 -22.09 -28.39
N ILE A 113 -9.10 -22.04 -28.39
CA ILE A 113 -8.24 -23.00 -29.09
C ILE A 113 -8.33 -24.45 -28.59
N ASN A 114 -8.86 -24.64 -27.37
CA ASN A 114 -8.98 -25.94 -26.73
C ASN A 114 -10.42 -26.52 -26.80
N HIS A 115 -11.38 -25.82 -27.40
CA HIS A 115 -12.77 -26.28 -27.50
C HIS A 115 -12.93 -27.35 -28.58
N GLN A 116 -13.55 -28.48 -28.21
CA GLN A 116 -13.69 -29.66 -29.08
C GLN A 116 -14.74 -29.51 -30.19
N ASP A 117 -15.67 -28.57 -30.06
CA ASP A 117 -16.77 -28.36 -31.02
C ASP A 117 -16.34 -27.81 -32.38
N GLN A 118 -15.04 -27.53 -32.57
CA GLN A 118 -14.46 -27.08 -33.83
C GLN A 118 -13.25 -27.96 -34.17
N GLU A 119 -13.41 -28.88 -35.12
CA GLU A 119 -12.30 -29.70 -35.61
C GLU A 119 -11.17 -28.80 -36.14
N ASN A 120 -9.95 -29.01 -35.64
CA ASN A 120 -8.71 -28.37 -36.10
C ASN A 120 -8.65 -26.83 -36.01
N ILE A 121 -9.07 -26.22 -34.90
CA ILE A 121 -8.75 -24.79 -34.66
C ILE A 121 -7.22 -24.59 -34.68
N GLN A 122 -6.75 -23.78 -35.61
CA GLN A 122 -5.40 -23.27 -35.66
C GLN A 122 -5.43 -21.75 -35.59
N VAL A 123 -4.54 -21.17 -34.79
CA VAL A 123 -4.38 -19.71 -34.69
C VAL A 123 -3.02 -19.36 -35.25
N GLN A 124 -2.98 -18.45 -36.23
CA GLN A 124 -1.73 -17.94 -36.80
C GLN A 124 -1.36 -16.62 -36.14
N ILE A 125 -0.14 -16.53 -35.63
CA ILE A 125 0.42 -15.34 -35.01
C ILE A 125 1.45 -14.75 -35.98
N PRO A 126 1.35 -13.46 -36.35
CA PRO A 126 2.30 -12.83 -37.24
C PRO A 126 3.71 -12.84 -36.66
N VAL A 127 4.69 -12.76 -37.55
CA VAL A 127 6.09 -12.53 -37.20
C VAL A 127 6.49 -11.21 -37.82
N TYR A 128 6.91 -10.25 -37.00
CA TYR A 128 7.30 -8.93 -37.49
C TYR A 128 8.82 -8.82 -37.64
N ASP A 129 9.27 -8.43 -38.83
CA ASP A 129 10.68 -8.26 -39.15
C ASP A 129 11.06 -6.78 -39.17
N LYS A 130 11.72 -6.33 -38.11
CA LYS A 130 12.15 -4.94 -37.91
C LYS A 130 13.23 -4.48 -38.90
N SER A 131 13.91 -5.39 -39.60
CA SER A 131 15.01 -5.06 -40.51
C SER A 131 14.55 -4.74 -41.93
N ARG A 132 13.34 -5.18 -42.32
CA ARG A 132 12.82 -4.97 -43.67
C ARG A 132 12.63 -3.48 -43.96
N PHE A 133 12.66 -3.11 -45.25
CA PHE A 133 12.53 -1.73 -45.71
C PHE A 133 13.52 -0.76 -45.04
N ALA A 134 14.81 -1.11 -45.02
CA ALA A 134 15.88 -0.32 -44.41
C ALA A 134 15.61 0.03 -42.92
N GLY A 135 15.08 -0.94 -42.16
CA GLY A 135 14.81 -0.77 -40.74
C GLY A 135 13.43 -0.18 -40.40
N LEU A 136 12.61 0.17 -41.39
CA LEU A 136 11.23 0.64 -41.17
C LEU A 136 10.29 -0.50 -40.70
N GLY A 137 10.64 -1.75 -41.03
CA GLY A 137 9.98 -2.95 -40.58
C GLY A 137 8.76 -3.35 -41.42
N ASP A 138 8.46 -4.66 -41.44
CA ASP A 138 7.25 -5.19 -42.06
C ASP A 138 6.91 -6.58 -41.50
N ARG A 139 5.64 -6.98 -41.63
CA ARG A 139 5.25 -8.37 -41.33
C ARG A 139 5.89 -9.31 -42.32
N ARG A 140 6.24 -10.51 -41.87
CA ARG A 140 6.62 -11.59 -42.78
C ARG A 140 5.39 -12.10 -43.55
N PRO A 141 5.59 -12.75 -44.72
CA PRO A 141 4.52 -13.42 -45.44
C PRO A 141 3.74 -14.38 -44.52
N VAL A 142 2.43 -14.54 -44.75
CA VAL A 142 1.55 -15.38 -43.91
C VAL A 142 2.05 -16.82 -43.79
N SER A 143 2.74 -17.34 -44.81
CA SER A 143 3.37 -18.66 -44.79
C SER A 143 4.46 -18.83 -43.71
N GLU A 144 5.01 -17.73 -43.21
CA GLU A 144 6.05 -17.69 -42.16
C GLU A 144 5.47 -17.33 -40.79
N TRP A 145 4.14 -17.21 -40.65
CA TRP A 145 3.50 -16.93 -39.38
C TRP A 145 3.53 -18.17 -38.47
N SER A 146 3.63 -17.93 -37.15
CA SER A 146 3.65 -19.01 -36.17
C SER A 146 2.26 -19.63 -36.07
N THR A 147 2.13 -20.92 -36.38
CA THR A 147 0.85 -21.64 -36.32
C THR A 147 0.74 -22.38 -35.00
N ILE A 148 -0.29 -22.05 -34.21
CA ILE A 148 -0.57 -22.62 -32.90
C ILE A 148 -1.77 -23.57 -33.00
N SER A 149 -1.67 -24.72 -32.34
CA SER A 149 -2.74 -25.72 -32.25
C SER A 149 -3.14 -25.95 -30.79
N GLY A 150 -4.33 -26.53 -30.57
CA GLY A 150 -4.90 -26.78 -29.25
C GLY A 150 -4.03 -27.59 -28.28
N GLY A 151 -4.44 -27.59 -27.01
CA GLY A 151 -3.67 -28.09 -25.88
C GLY A 151 -2.83 -27.02 -25.19
N VAL A 152 -3.21 -25.74 -25.32
CA VAL A 152 -2.48 -24.59 -24.75
C VAL A 152 -2.93 -24.36 -23.31
N ASP A 153 -1.98 -24.29 -22.37
CA ASP A 153 -2.24 -24.03 -20.97
C ASP A 153 -2.15 -22.51 -20.65
N ILE A 154 -1.16 -21.81 -21.24
CA ILE A 154 -0.86 -20.40 -20.96
C ILE A 154 -0.57 -19.63 -22.25
N VAL A 155 -1.12 -18.43 -22.34
CA VAL A 155 -0.80 -17.43 -23.37
C VAL A 155 -0.12 -16.23 -22.70
N ILE A 156 1.07 -15.86 -23.18
CA ILE A 156 1.83 -14.71 -22.70
C ILE A 156 1.89 -13.66 -23.81
N LEU A 157 1.38 -12.46 -23.56
CA LEU A 157 1.57 -11.30 -24.42
C LEU A 157 2.44 -10.26 -23.71
N GLU A 158 3.59 -9.93 -24.29
CA GLU A 158 4.47 -8.92 -23.74
C GLU A 158 4.41 -7.61 -24.54
N GLY A 159 4.50 -6.49 -23.84
CA GLY A 159 4.54 -5.18 -24.49
C GLY A 159 4.83 -4.05 -23.52
N TRP A 160 5.45 -2.98 -24.00
CA TRP A 160 5.88 -1.89 -23.13
C TRP A 160 4.71 -1.05 -22.60
N CYS A 161 3.65 -0.86 -23.40
CA CYS A 161 2.44 -0.14 -23.04
C CYS A 161 1.28 -1.05 -22.60
N MET A 162 1.50 -2.35 -22.44
CA MET A 162 0.48 -3.26 -21.90
C MET A 162 0.06 -2.79 -20.50
N GLY A 163 -1.24 -2.70 -20.22
CA GLY A 163 -1.77 -2.21 -18.94
C GLY A 163 -1.84 -0.68 -18.83
N PHE A 164 -1.49 0.08 -19.89
CA PHE A 164 -1.72 1.52 -19.92
C PHE A 164 -3.19 1.81 -20.25
N TYR A 165 -3.75 2.82 -19.59
CA TYR A 165 -5.11 3.30 -19.80
C TYR A 165 -5.10 4.73 -20.35
N PRO A 166 -6.09 5.12 -21.17
CA PRO A 166 -6.25 6.50 -21.58
C PRO A 166 -6.50 7.37 -20.34
N LEU A 167 -5.78 8.49 -20.23
CA LEU A 167 -6.03 9.49 -19.21
C LEU A 167 -7.28 10.31 -19.57
N PRO A 168 -8.05 10.77 -18.58
CA PRO A 168 -9.05 11.81 -18.77
C PRO A 168 -8.43 13.05 -19.44
N LEU A 169 -9.23 13.74 -20.26
CA LEU A 169 -8.73 14.87 -21.06
C LEU A 169 -8.13 15.98 -20.18
N GLU A 170 -8.69 16.19 -18.99
CA GLU A 170 -8.23 17.20 -18.03
C GLU A 170 -6.85 16.84 -17.46
N ASP A 171 -6.65 15.59 -17.06
CA ASP A 171 -5.36 15.11 -16.54
C ASP A 171 -4.29 15.17 -17.63
N LEU A 172 -4.65 14.80 -18.86
CA LEU A 172 -3.77 14.89 -20.02
C LEU A 172 -3.37 16.35 -20.31
N ARG A 173 -4.32 17.29 -20.23
CA ARG A 173 -4.04 18.74 -20.35
C ARG A 173 -3.15 19.24 -19.23
N GLY A 174 -3.38 18.80 -17.99
CA GLY A 174 -2.56 19.14 -16.84
C GLY A 174 -1.10 18.69 -17.00
N LEU A 175 -0.89 17.47 -17.50
CA LEU A 175 0.44 16.97 -17.87
C LEU A 175 1.08 17.79 -18.98
N TRP A 176 0.34 18.07 -20.05
CA TRP A 176 0.82 18.87 -21.18
C TRP A 176 1.26 20.27 -20.78
N ASN A 177 0.52 20.93 -19.89
CA ASN A 177 0.83 22.27 -19.43
C ASN A 177 2.11 22.32 -18.57
N ARG A 178 2.46 21.22 -17.89
CA ARG A 178 3.68 21.11 -17.08
C ARG A 178 4.79 20.32 -17.77
N ARG A 179 4.67 20.03 -19.07
CA ARG A 179 5.59 19.17 -19.83
C ARG A 179 7.07 19.58 -19.69
N ASP A 180 7.36 20.88 -19.67
CA ASP A 180 8.73 21.38 -19.54
C ASP A 180 9.31 21.10 -18.14
N GLN A 181 8.48 21.08 -17.10
CA GLN A 181 8.87 20.80 -15.72
C GLN A 181 9.10 19.31 -15.47
N ILE A 182 8.35 18.45 -16.16
CA ILE A 182 8.47 16.98 -16.07
C ILE A 182 9.52 16.42 -17.05
N GLY A 183 10.27 17.29 -17.74
CA GLY A 183 11.36 16.91 -18.62
C GLY A 183 10.91 16.31 -19.95
N PHE A 184 9.83 16.85 -20.53
CA PHE A 184 9.37 16.44 -21.86
C PHE A 184 10.47 16.69 -22.91
N PRO A 185 10.82 15.67 -23.70
CA PRO A 185 11.96 15.74 -24.58
C PRO A 185 11.70 16.71 -25.75
N PRO A 186 12.57 17.72 -25.98
CA PRO A 186 12.41 18.69 -27.07
C PRO A 186 12.70 18.08 -28.45
N SER A 187 13.18 16.84 -28.50
CA SER A 187 13.53 16.09 -29.70
C SER A 187 12.32 15.52 -30.46
N VAL A 188 11.13 15.51 -29.83
CA VAL A 188 9.88 15.02 -30.43
C VAL A 188 9.15 16.17 -31.13
N VAL A 189 8.95 16.03 -32.44
CA VAL A 189 8.20 17.01 -33.23
C VAL A 189 6.70 16.81 -33.03
N LEU A 190 6.02 17.82 -32.49
CA LEU A 190 4.57 17.84 -32.28
C LEU A 190 3.97 19.08 -32.94
N GLU A 191 3.79 19.08 -34.26
CA GLU A 191 3.22 20.24 -34.98
C GLU A 191 1.77 20.51 -34.55
N GLY A 192 1.02 19.47 -34.17
CA GLY A 192 -0.33 19.57 -33.61
C GLY A 192 -0.35 19.84 -32.10
N GLY A 193 0.81 19.90 -31.44
CA GLY A 193 0.94 20.20 -30.02
C GLY A 193 0.17 19.21 -29.13
N PHE A 194 -0.81 19.71 -28.39
CA PHE A 194 -1.62 18.88 -27.47
C PHE A 194 -2.44 17.80 -28.20
N ASP A 195 -2.93 18.09 -29.42
CA ASP A 195 -3.77 17.16 -30.18
C ASP A 195 -2.99 15.90 -30.61
N ASP A 196 -1.68 16.02 -30.79
CA ASP A 196 -0.81 14.90 -31.11
C ASP A 196 -0.73 13.89 -29.95
N ILE A 197 -0.59 14.40 -28.72
CA ILE A 197 -0.58 13.59 -27.49
C ILE A 197 -1.96 13.02 -27.21
N LYS A 198 -3.01 13.82 -27.41
CA LYS A 198 -4.40 13.37 -27.29
C LYS A 198 -4.68 12.19 -28.22
N THR A 199 -4.16 12.22 -29.45
CA THR A 199 -4.32 11.12 -30.42
C THR A 199 -3.71 9.81 -29.88
N ILE A 200 -2.51 9.86 -29.28
CA ILE A 200 -1.90 8.67 -28.66
C ILE A 200 -2.73 8.17 -27.48
N ASN A 201 -3.22 9.09 -26.66
CA ASN A 201 -4.09 8.76 -25.52
C ASN A 201 -5.39 8.09 -25.98
N ASP A 202 -6.06 8.63 -26.99
CA ASP A 202 -7.30 8.07 -27.55
C ASP A 202 -7.07 6.68 -28.16
N ASN A 203 -5.89 6.45 -28.76
CA ASN A 203 -5.53 5.14 -29.31
C ASN A 203 -5.42 4.04 -28.24
N LEU A 204 -5.11 4.38 -26.97
CA LEU A 204 -5.05 3.42 -25.86
C LEU A 204 -6.42 2.80 -25.54
N THR A 205 -7.51 3.53 -25.75
CA THR A 205 -8.89 3.05 -25.52
C THR A 205 -9.14 1.72 -26.23
N GLN A 206 -8.61 1.55 -27.45
CA GLN A 206 -8.79 0.32 -28.21
C GLN A 206 -8.09 -0.90 -27.58
N TYR A 207 -6.98 -0.71 -26.86
CA TYR A 207 -6.29 -1.80 -26.16
C TYR A 207 -7.11 -2.22 -24.94
N VAL A 208 -7.61 -1.24 -24.20
CA VAL A 208 -8.47 -1.45 -23.03
C VAL A 208 -9.73 -2.21 -23.41
N ASP A 209 -10.41 -1.77 -24.48
CA ASP A 209 -11.68 -2.37 -24.87
C ASP A 209 -11.51 -3.75 -25.52
N LYS A 210 -10.47 -3.93 -26.34
CA LYS A 210 -10.36 -5.10 -27.22
C LYS A 210 -9.34 -6.14 -26.78
N TRP A 211 -8.33 -5.80 -25.98
CA TRP A 211 -7.27 -6.74 -25.58
C TRP A 211 -7.31 -7.05 -24.08
N TYR A 212 -7.50 -6.04 -23.23
CA TYR A 212 -7.40 -6.24 -21.77
C TYR A 212 -8.44 -7.20 -21.16
N PRO A 213 -9.67 -7.35 -21.68
CA PRO A 213 -10.64 -8.31 -21.13
C PRO A 213 -10.20 -9.77 -21.21
N TYR A 214 -9.16 -10.08 -22.01
CA TYR A 214 -8.63 -11.44 -22.10
C TYR A 214 -7.68 -11.79 -20.96
N PHE A 215 -7.04 -10.84 -20.28
CA PHE A 215 -5.94 -11.11 -19.35
C PHE A 215 -6.43 -11.28 -17.91
N GLN A 216 -5.94 -12.33 -17.23
CA GLN A 216 -6.22 -12.59 -15.81
C GLN A 216 -5.04 -12.23 -14.90
N CYS A 217 -3.84 -12.11 -15.48
CA CYS A 217 -2.60 -11.88 -14.73
C CYS A 217 -1.75 -10.83 -15.44
N PHE A 218 -1.26 -9.85 -14.69
CA PHE A 218 -0.33 -8.83 -15.17
C PHE A 218 0.98 -8.92 -14.39
N VAL A 219 2.10 -9.04 -15.11
CA VAL A 219 3.45 -9.00 -14.54
C VAL A 219 4.13 -7.73 -15.02
N GLN A 220 4.32 -6.78 -14.11
CA GLN A 220 5.01 -5.52 -14.39
C GLN A 220 6.45 -5.56 -13.91
N ILE A 221 7.38 -5.24 -14.81
CA ILE A 221 8.79 -5.01 -14.50
C ILE A 221 9.00 -3.50 -14.41
N ALA A 222 9.27 -3.01 -13.20
CA ALA A 222 9.56 -1.60 -12.95
C ALA A 222 11.02 -1.42 -12.48
N PRO A 223 11.73 -0.38 -12.94
CA PRO A 223 13.04 -0.03 -12.40
C PRO A 223 12.91 0.37 -10.92
N LEU A 224 13.90 0.00 -10.10
CA LEU A 224 13.91 0.31 -8.66
C LEU A 224 14.23 1.79 -8.35
N GLU A 225 14.66 2.56 -9.35
CA GLU A 225 14.93 3.99 -9.28
C GLU A 225 14.15 4.71 -10.38
N ASP A 226 13.68 5.93 -10.10
CA ASP A 226 12.99 6.83 -11.04
C ASP A 226 13.92 7.43 -12.12
N GLN A 227 15.07 6.80 -12.35
CA GLN A 227 16.07 7.29 -13.29
C GLN A 227 15.84 6.71 -14.68
N CYS A 228 15.20 7.51 -15.54
CA CYS A 228 15.15 7.29 -16.99
C CYS A 228 16.55 7.04 -17.63
N SER A 229 17.63 7.45 -16.95
CA SER A 229 19.02 7.18 -17.36
C SER A 229 19.35 5.68 -17.48
N VAL A 230 18.69 4.84 -16.66
CA VAL A 230 18.93 3.39 -16.64
C VAL A 230 18.30 2.72 -17.86
N ILE A 231 17.12 3.18 -18.28
CA ILE A 231 16.44 2.73 -19.51
C ILE A 231 17.30 3.04 -20.73
N TYR A 232 17.91 4.24 -20.78
CA TYR A 232 18.85 4.62 -21.84
C TYR A 232 20.06 3.70 -21.90
N LYS A 233 20.69 3.41 -20.75
CA LYS A 233 21.82 2.48 -20.66
C LYS A 233 21.45 1.07 -21.15
N TRP A 234 20.31 0.54 -20.71
CA TRP A 234 19.86 -0.78 -21.13
C TRP A 234 19.54 -0.85 -22.62
N ARG A 235 18.94 0.20 -23.19
CA ARG A 235 18.65 0.24 -24.62
C ARG A 235 19.92 0.34 -25.46
N LEU A 236 20.92 1.13 -25.02
CA LEU A 236 22.22 1.17 -25.67
C LEU A 236 22.91 -0.20 -25.64
N GLN A 237 22.89 -0.90 -24.51
CA GLN A 237 23.43 -2.27 -24.40
C GLN A 237 22.73 -3.25 -25.35
N GLN A 238 21.41 -3.12 -25.48
CA GLN A 238 20.62 -3.92 -26.43
C GLN A 238 21.04 -3.63 -27.87
N GLU A 239 21.15 -2.37 -28.27
CA GLU A 239 21.56 -2.00 -29.64
C GLU A 239 23.01 -2.38 -29.95
N GLN A 240 23.92 -2.27 -28.98
CA GLN A 240 25.30 -2.77 -29.12
C GLN A 240 25.32 -4.29 -29.38
N THR A 241 24.47 -5.04 -28.68
CA THR A 241 24.31 -6.49 -28.89
C THR A 241 23.73 -6.80 -30.27
N THR A 242 22.70 -6.07 -30.70
CA THR A 242 22.09 -6.21 -32.04
C THR A 242 23.09 -5.90 -33.16
N LYS A 243 23.87 -4.83 -33.03
CA LYS A 243 24.94 -4.47 -33.99
C LYS A 243 26.00 -5.56 -34.07
N ALA A 244 26.38 -6.15 -32.93
CA ALA A 244 27.35 -7.25 -32.88
C ALA A 244 26.83 -8.52 -33.56
N LEU A 245 25.53 -8.81 -33.47
CA LEU A 245 24.91 -10.02 -34.04
C LEU A 245 24.51 -9.88 -35.51
N HIS A 246 24.05 -8.70 -35.93
CA HIS A 246 23.40 -8.50 -37.24
C HIS A 246 24.04 -7.41 -38.11
N GLY A 247 25.08 -6.71 -37.62
CA GLY A 247 25.82 -5.70 -38.39
C GLY A 247 25.08 -4.38 -38.67
N GLN A 248 23.84 -4.24 -38.21
CA GLN A 248 23.01 -3.04 -38.33
C GLN A 248 22.28 -2.76 -37.00
N GLY A 249 22.03 -1.48 -36.69
CA GLY A 249 21.33 -1.04 -35.47
C GLY A 249 21.34 0.48 -35.33
N MET A 250 20.55 1.02 -34.40
CA MET A 250 20.37 2.47 -34.25
C MET A 250 21.64 3.19 -33.75
N THR A 251 21.91 4.41 -34.18
CA THR A 251 22.94 5.28 -33.57
C THR A 251 22.53 5.70 -32.16
N ASP A 252 23.47 6.21 -31.37
CA ASP A 252 23.19 6.66 -30.00
C ASP A 252 22.14 7.80 -29.99
N GLU A 253 22.18 8.70 -30.98
CA GLU A 253 21.20 9.77 -31.17
C GLU A 253 19.82 9.26 -31.63
N GLU A 254 19.79 8.17 -32.39
CA GLU A 254 18.54 7.48 -32.76
C GLU A 254 17.94 6.75 -31.55
N VAL A 255 18.78 6.13 -30.71
CA VAL A 255 18.36 5.53 -29.45
C VAL A 255 17.78 6.57 -28.48
N ALA A 256 18.41 7.75 -28.40
CA ALA A 256 17.92 8.86 -27.58
C ALA A 256 16.53 9.32 -28.04
N ARG A 257 16.38 9.66 -29.33
CA ARG A 257 15.08 10.06 -29.92
C ARG A 257 14.01 8.99 -29.74
N PHE A 258 14.38 7.73 -29.90
CA PHE A 258 13.48 6.61 -29.76
C PHE A 258 12.99 6.44 -28.33
N ILE A 259 13.86 6.49 -27.32
CA ILE A 259 13.44 6.42 -25.91
C ILE A 259 12.63 7.66 -25.51
N ASP A 260 13.03 8.84 -25.97
CA ASP A 260 12.35 10.10 -25.72
C ASP A 260 10.88 10.04 -26.18
N SER A 261 10.60 9.51 -27.37
CA SER A 261 9.22 9.34 -27.86
C SER A 261 8.34 8.45 -26.96
N HIS A 262 8.94 7.47 -26.28
CA HIS A 262 8.23 6.55 -25.38
C HIS A 262 8.05 7.14 -23.96
N ARG A 263 8.97 8.00 -23.50
CA ARG A 263 8.86 8.73 -22.21
C ARG A 263 7.65 9.65 -22.15
N CYS A 264 7.21 10.19 -23.28
CA CYS A 264 6.06 11.08 -23.40
C CYS A 264 4.70 10.44 -23.01
N THR A 265 4.68 9.13 -22.84
CA THR A 265 3.45 8.34 -22.55
C THR A 265 3.54 7.57 -21.24
N THR A 266 4.70 7.57 -20.58
CA THR A 266 4.87 6.94 -19.27
C THR A 266 4.44 7.91 -18.17
N SER A 267 3.15 8.19 -18.10
CA SER A 267 2.52 8.62 -16.87
C SER A 267 2.07 7.36 -16.13
N GLY A 268 2.73 7.05 -15.01
CA GLY A 268 2.08 6.27 -13.97
C GLY A 268 0.76 6.96 -13.59
N PRO A 269 -0.25 6.22 -13.11
CA PRO A 269 -1.60 6.73 -12.93
C PRO A 269 -1.61 8.02 -12.09
N HIS A 270 -1.99 9.15 -12.70
CA HIS A 270 -2.50 10.29 -11.95
C HIS A 270 -3.90 9.91 -11.45
N GLN A 271 -3.87 9.22 -10.31
CA GLN A 271 -4.96 8.43 -9.75
C GLN A 271 -6.09 9.27 -9.15
N ALA A 272 -5.91 10.56 -8.88
CA ALA A 272 -6.84 11.35 -8.08
C ALA A 272 -8.28 11.47 -8.66
N ASN A 273 -8.41 11.87 -9.93
CA ASN A 273 -9.73 12.03 -10.57
C ASN A 273 -10.28 10.70 -11.09
N ALA A 274 -9.40 9.78 -11.50
CA ALA A 274 -9.77 8.42 -11.86
C ALA A 274 -10.32 7.62 -10.66
N ILE A 275 -9.77 7.80 -9.46
CA ILE A 275 -10.21 7.13 -8.24
C ILE A 275 -11.62 7.58 -7.87
N ARG A 276 -11.93 8.89 -7.86
CA ARG A 276 -13.28 9.36 -7.53
C ARG A 276 -14.33 8.77 -8.46
N LYS A 277 -14.09 8.87 -9.76
CA LYS A 277 -15.00 8.31 -10.78
C LYS A 277 -15.14 6.79 -10.66
N ALA A 278 -14.02 6.07 -10.51
CA ALA A 278 -14.05 4.61 -10.34
C ALA A 278 -14.85 4.21 -9.09
N LEU A 279 -14.69 4.93 -7.99
CA LEU A 279 -15.41 4.69 -6.75
C LEU A 279 -16.89 5.04 -6.85
N GLU A 280 -17.28 6.09 -7.59
CA GLU A 280 -18.68 6.43 -7.87
C GLU A 280 -19.38 5.38 -8.73
N GLU A 281 -18.65 4.72 -9.64
CA GLU A 281 -19.17 3.67 -10.54
C GLU A 281 -19.28 2.28 -9.87
N LEU A 282 -18.68 2.09 -8.68
CA LEU A 282 -18.78 0.83 -7.96
C LEU A 282 -20.23 0.56 -7.48
N PRO A 283 -20.71 -0.69 -7.56
CA PRO A 283 -21.96 -1.06 -6.92
C PRO A 283 -21.84 -0.95 -5.39
N VAL A 284 -22.98 -0.72 -4.73
CA VAL A 284 -23.04 -0.83 -3.27
C VAL A 284 -22.98 -2.31 -2.90
N LEU A 285 -21.87 -2.73 -2.28
CA LEU A 285 -21.66 -4.09 -1.83
C LEU A 285 -22.15 -4.25 -0.38
N SER A 286 -22.88 -5.33 -0.10
CA SER A 286 -23.27 -5.66 1.28
C SER A 286 -22.25 -6.58 1.95
N PRO A 287 -21.74 -6.25 3.15
CA PRO A 287 -20.78 -7.10 3.87
C PRO A 287 -21.31 -8.50 4.23
N ASP A 288 -22.62 -8.62 4.43
CA ASP A 288 -23.31 -9.84 4.88
C ASP A 288 -23.73 -10.79 3.75
N GLY A 289 -23.41 -10.47 2.48
CA GLY A 289 -23.80 -11.28 1.33
C GLY A 289 -25.32 -11.34 1.08
N SER A 290 -26.13 -10.44 1.65
CA SER A 290 -27.60 -10.48 1.53
C SER A 290 -28.15 -10.11 0.15
N SER A 291 -27.28 -9.74 -0.81
CA SER A 291 -27.66 -9.59 -2.22
C SER A 291 -28.25 -10.91 -2.75
N PRO A 292 -29.36 -10.89 -3.52
CA PRO A 292 -29.98 -12.09 -4.08
C PRO A 292 -28.99 -12.99 -4.86
N GLU A 293 -27.93 -12.41 -5.43
CA GLU A 293 -26.90 -13.12 -6.20
C GLU A 293 -25.86 -13.85 -5.32
N ASN A 294 -25.63 -13.43 -4.08
CA ASN A 294 -24.58 -13.97 -3.20
C ASN A 294 -25.06 -15.12 -2.30
N LYS A 295 -26.38 -15.31 -2.13
CA LYS A 295 -26.96 -16.37 -1.30
C LYS A 295 -26.72 -17.79 -1.83
N ASP A 296 -26.53 -17.94 -3.14
CA ASP A 296 -26.32 -19.24 -3.78
C ASP A 296 -24.84 -19.65 -3.87
N ASN A 297 -23.89 -18.72 -3.62
CA ASN A 297 -22.44 -18.96 -3.80
C ASN A 297 -21.61 -18.95 -2.50
N GLY A 298 -22.14 -18.42 -1.38
CA GLY A 298 -21.40 -18.33 -0.12
C GLY A 298 -20.46 -17.12 0.01
N ASP A 299 -20.67 -16.07 -0.79
CA ASP A 299 -19.77 -14.92 -0.96
C ASP A 299 -20.00 -13.77 0.06
N GLY A 300 -20.28 -14.10 1.33
CA GLY A 300 -20.32 -13.12 2.44
C GLY A 300 -18.99 -13.08 3.20
N LEU A 301 -18.67 -11.96 3.89
CA LEU A 301 -17.51 -11.94 4.79
C LEU A 301 -17.77 -12.92 5.95
N GLY A 302 -16.94 -13.94 6.08
CA GLY A 302 -17.13 -15.09 6.95
C GLY A 302 -16.30 -15.08 8.24
N ASP A 303 -15.19 -14.33 8.29
CA ASP A 303 -14.32 -14.23 9.48
C ASP A 303 -13.92 -12.78 9.83
N TYR A 304 -13.58 -12.55 11.09
CA TYR A 304 -13.22 -11.26 11.68
C TYR A 304 -12.03 -10.58 10.98
N ASP A 305 -11.08 -11.36 10.45
CA ASP A 305 -9.96 -10.82 9.68
C ASP A 305 -10.37 -10.32 8.28
N GLU A 306 -11.42 -10.89 7.68
CA GLU A 306 -11.98 -10.38 6.43
C GLU A 306 -12.70 -9.04 6.63
N TYR A 307 -13.42 -8.89 7.76
CA TYR A 307 -13.99 -7.59 8.16
C TYR A 307 -12.91 -6.54 8.38
N ARG A 308 -11.80 -6.88 9.05
CA ARG A 308 -10.66 -5.96 9.23
C ARG A 308 -10.04 -5.56 7.91
N LEU A 309 -9.83 -6.50 6.99
CA LEU A 309 -9.33 -6.22 5.65
C LEU A 309 -10.29 -5.31 4.88
N ALA A 310 -11.59 -5.61 4.91
CA ALA A 310 -12.62 -4.78 4.28
C ALA A 310 -12.59 -3.35 4.85
N TYR A 311 -12.49 -3.20 6.17
CA TYR A 311 -12.38 -1.89 6.83
C TYR A 311 -11.12 -1.13 6.38
N VAL A 312 -9.96 -1.79 6.31
CA VAL A 312 -8.73 -1.20 5.79
C VAL A 312 -8.96 -0.68 4.38
N LEU A 313 -9.42 -1.51 3.45
CA LEU A 313 -9.61 -1.09 2.06
C LEU A 313 -10.63 0.05 1.92
N LEU A 314 -11.80 -0.08 2.56
CA LEU A 314 -12.87 0.92 2.49
C LEU A 314 -12.46 2.26 3.11
N SER A 315 -11.72 2.26 4.21
CA SER A 315 -11.23 3.49 4.83
C SER A 315 -10.12 4.17 4.02
N PHE A 316 -9.25 3.39 3.34
CA PHE A 316 -8.30 3.91 2.36
C PHE A 316 -9.03 4.53 1.15
N PHE A 317 -10.04 3.86 0.60
CA PHE A 317 -10.85 4.44 -0.48
C PHE A 317 -11.57 5.72 -0.05
N ALA A 318 -12.12 5.76 1.16
CA ALA A 318 -12.75 6.96 1.70
C ALA A 318 -11.76 8.13 1.78
N GLN A 319 -10.55 7.92 2.30
CA GLN A 319 -9.54 8.98 2.38
C GLN A 319 -9.00 9.39 1.01
N ALA A 320 -8.79 8.45 0.10
CA ALA A 320 -8.38 8.75 -1.27
C ALA A 320 -9.46 9.58 -1.99
N TYR A 321 -10.73 9.27 -1.78
CA TYR A 321 -11.85 10.01 -2.34
C TYR A 321 -11.92 11.45 -1.78
N ILE A 322 -11.83 11.58 -0.45
CA ILE A 322 -11.93 12.87 0.23
C ILE A 322 -10.73 13.76 -0.13
N TRP A 323 -9.50 13.25 -0.01
CA TRP A 323 -8.26 14.04 -0.03
C TRP A 323 -7.43 13.95 -1.31
N GLY A 324 -7.68 12.96 -2.17
CA GLY A 324 -6.78 12.57 -3.27
C GLY A 324 -6.48 13.63 -4.33
N ASN A 325 -7.19 14.76 -4.37
CA ASN A 325 -6.98 15.83 -5.36
C ASN A 325 -6.56 17.19 -4.75
N THR A 326 -6.18 17.22 -3.47
CA THR A 326 -5.87 18.49 -2.79
C THR A 326 -4.55 19.16 -3.23
N SER A 327 -3.73 18.49 -4.04
CA SER A 327 -2.47 19.05 -4.59
C SER A 327 -2.66 20.04 -5.75
N ASN A 328 -3.87 20.17 -6.31
CA ASN A 328 -4.18 21.03 -7.46
C ASN A 328 -5.08 22.25 -7.10
N ASN A 329 -5.09 22.72 -5.85
CA ASN A 329 -6.04 23.72 -5.34
C ASN A 329 -7.51 23.27 -5.30
N ASP A 330 -7.82 21.99 -5.59
CA ASP A 330 -9.16 21.46 -5.39
C ASP A 330 -9.44 21.22 -3.90
N GLN A 331 -10.64 21.61 -3.46
CA GLN A 331 -11.05 21.38 -2.08
C GLN A 331 -11.30 19.89 -1.81
N PRO A 332 -11.08 19.42 -0.56
CA PRO A 332 -11.45 18.07 -0.18
C PRO A 332 -12.95 17.83 -0.42
N SER A 333 -13.30 16.60 -0.81
CA SER A 333 -14.71 16.26 -1.01
C SER A 333 -15.46 16.33 0.32
N ASN A 334 -16.61 17.00 0.32
CA ASN A 334 -17.52 17.05 1.47
C ASN A 334 -18.62 15.97 1.40
N THR A 335 -18.53 15.05 0.44
CA THR A 335 -19.42 13.89 0.31
C THR A 335 -18.62 12.61 0.06
N LEU A 336 -19.18 11.48 0.47
CA LEU A 336 -18.67 10.14 0.19
C LEU A 336 -19.79 9.31 -0.46
N PRO A 337 -19.54 8.64 -1.60
CA PRO A 337 -20.57 7.96 -2.37
C PRO A 337 -21.06 6.69 -1.65
N PRO A 338 -22.34 6.28 -1.89
CA PRO A 338 -22.93 5.11 -1.24
C PRO A 338 -22.14 3.81 -1.40
N SER A 339 -21.43 3.67 -2.52
CA SER A 339 -20.55 2.53 -2.83
C SER A 339 -19.45 2.32 -1.79
N ILE A 340 -19.08 3.37 -1.04
CA ILE A 340 -18.11 3.30 0.05
C ILE A 340 -18.79 3.54 1.39
N SER A 341 -19.60 4.60 1.51
CA SER A 341 -20.13 5.02 2.80
C SER A 341 -21.02 3.97 3.45
N VAL A 342 -21.83 3.24 2.66
CA VAL A 342 -22.71 2.18 3.18
C VAL A 342 -21.90 1.00 3.72
N PRO A 343 -21.05 0.32 2.92
CA PRO A 343 -20.27 -0.80 3.43
C PRO A 343 -19.28 -0.39 4.52
N LEU A 344 -18.65 0.79 4.43
CA LEU A 344 -17.74 1.28 5.46
C LEU A 344 -18.47 1.47 6.80
N THR A 345 -19.67 2.06 6.78
CA THR A 345 -20.45 2.28 8.00
C THR A 345 -20.86 0.96 8.64
N GLN A 346 -21.29 -0.01 7.83
CA GLN A 346 -21.69 -1.32 8.32
C GLN A 346 -20.50 -2.10 8.92
N VAL A 347 -19.40 -2.22 8.17
CA VAL A 347 -18.19 -2.93 8.65
C VAL A 347 -17.62 -2.26 9.90
N ALA A 348 -17.61 -0.92 9.96
CA ALA A 348 -17.13 -0.19 11.12
C ALA A 348 -18.00 -0.45 12.36
N TYR A 349 -19.33 -0.48 12.20
CA TYR A 349 -20.26 -0.84 13.26
C TYR A 349 -19.99 -2.26 13.79
N ASP A 350 -19.84 -3.24 12.90
CA ASP A 350 -19.60 -4.64 13.27
C ASP A 350 -18.24 -4.84 13.96
N LEU A 351 -17.24 -4.02 13.63
CA LEU A 351 -15.92 -4.03 14.26
C LEU A 351 -15.83 -3.17 15.55
N GLY A 352 -16.89 -2.44 15.90
CA GLY A 352 -16.88 -1.51 17.04
C GLY A 352 -15.85 -0.40 16.87
N VAL A 353 -15.76 0.20 15.68
CA VAL A 353 -14.85 1.31 15.36
C VAL A 353 -15.59 2.36 14.53
N ILE A 354 -15.12 3.61 14.53
CA ILE A 354 -15.75 4.66 13.71
C ILE A 354 -15.51 4.41 12.20
N PRO A 355 -16.45 4.80 11.31
CA PRO A 355 -16.30 4.65 9.86
C PRO A 355 -15.39 5.72 9.26
N SER A 356 -14.12 5.72 9.66
CA SER A 356 -13.10 6.68 9.23
C SER A 356 -11.74 5.98 9.15
N PHE A 357 -10.79 6.53 8.41
CA PHE A 357 -9.42 6.07 8.47
C PHE A 357 -8.78 6.45 9.82
N VAL A 358 -8.49 5.44 10.64
CA VAL A 358 -7.90 5.56 11.99
C VAL A 358 -6.62 4.73 12.10
N TYR A 359 -5.90 4.88 13.20
CA TYR A 359 -4.63 4.18 13.44
C TYR A 359 -4.71 2.64 13.31
N ALA A 360 -5.85 2.04 13.67
CA ALA A 360 -6.05 0.60 13.49
C ALA A 360 -5.90 0.19 12.00
N ALA A 361 -6.54 0.92 11.08
CA ALA A 361 -6.42 0.67 9.64
C ALA A 361 -5.06 1.09 9.08
N GLY A 362 -4.45 2.16 9.61
CA GLY A 362 -3.17 2.69 9.13
C GLY A 362 -1.93 1.99 9.68
N SER A 363 -2.07 1.05 10.64
CA SER A 363 -0.93 0.38 11.27
C SER A 363 -1.27 -1.05 11.69
N LEU A 364 -2.20 -1.24 12.64
CA LEU A 364 -2.43 -2.54 13.29
C LEU A 364 -2.94 -3.62 12.32
N TRP A 365 -3.82 -3.25 11.38
CA TRP A 365 -4.46 -4.15 10.42
C TRP A 365 -3.89 -4.01 9.00
N LEU A 366 -2.89 -3.14 8.80
CA LEU A 366 -2.37 -2.81 7.48
C LEU A 366 -1.34 -3.82 6.97
N VAL A 367 -0.64 -4.51 7.87
CA VAL A 367 0.57 -5.26 7.54
C VAL A 367 0.28 -6.76 7.46
N THR A 368 0.77 -7.39 6.39
CA THR A 368 0.69 -8.84 6.18
C THR A 368 2.08 -9.46 6.03
N ASP A 369 2.15 -10.78 6.16
CA ASP A 369 3.36 -11.55 5.89
C ASP A 369 3.62 -11.64 4.37
N ASP A 370 4.80 -11.19 3.95
CA ASP A 370 5.25 -11.27 2.57
C ASP A 370 6.77 -11.50 2.55
N PRO A 371 7.24 -12.70 2.16
CA PRO A 371 8.67 -13.02 2.07
C PRO A 371 9.47 -12.10 1.14
N THR A 372 8.81 -11.36 0.25
CA THR A 372 9.43 -10.41 -0.68
C THR A 372 9.52 -8.99 -0.12
N GLY A 373 8.86 -8.70 1.00
CA GLY A 373 8.85 -7.41 1.66
C GLY A 373 9.99 -7.25 2.69
N PRO A 374 10.28 -6.01 3.13
CA PRO A 374 11.27 -5.76 4.18
C PRO A 374 10.95 -6.56 5.45
N ASN A 375 11.93 -7.31 5.96
CA ASN A 375 11.78 -8.19 7.12
C ASN A 375 10.63 -9.22 7.00
N GLY A 376 10.24 -9.60 5.77
CA GLY A 376 9.15 -10.54 5.54
C GLY A 376 7.76 -9.94 5.72
N LYS A 377 7.62 -8.61 5.68
CA LYS A 377 6.35 -7.89 5.88
C LYS A 377 6.08 -6.91 4.73
N ARG A 378 4.81 -6.66 4.42
CA ARG A 378 4.35 -5.66 3.44
C ARG A 378 3.02 -5.04 3.86
N CYS A 379 2.78 -3.80 3.43
CA CYS A 379 1.47 -3.15 3.58
C CYS A 379 0.49 -3.67 2.53
N VAL A 380 -0.73 -4.00 2.95
CA VAL A 380 -1.79 -4.50 2.06
C VAL A 380 -2.21 -3.47 1.01
N VAL A 381 -2.20 -2.19 1.39
CA VAL A 381 -2.59 -1.07 0.53
C VAL A 381 -1.75 0.16 0.89
N SER A 382 -1.66 1.11 -0.04
CA SER A 382 -0.88 2.35 0.10
C SER A 382 -1.60 3.49 -0.62
N PHE A 383 -1.52 4.71 -0.07
CA PHE A 383 -2.06 5.91 -0.68
C PHE A 383 -1.20 6.44 -1.82
N THR A 384 0.11 6.38 -1.66
CA THR A 384 1.10 7.05 -2.54
C THR A 384 1.89 6.06 -3.40
N GLY A 385 1.92 4.78 -3.03
CA GLY A 385 2.80 3.77 -3.61
C GLY A 385 4.29 3.99 -3.33
N THR A 386 4.65 4.99 -2.50
CA THR A 386 6.05 5.33 -2.22
C THR A 386 6.67 4.37 -1.21
N ARG A 387 7.99 4.18 -1.31
CA ARG A 387 8.74 3.44 -0.30
C ARG A 387 8.73 4.15 1.06
N ASP A 388 8.67 5.47 1.05
CA ASP A 388 8.59 6.30 2.25
C ASP A 388 7.32 6.01 3.06
N GLU A 389 6.18 5.84 2.39
CA GLU A 389 4.95 5.41 3.04
C GLU A 389 5.05 3.97 3.57
N GLU A 390 5.56 3.03 2.77
CA GLU A 390 5.74 1.64 3.21
C GLU A 390 6.66 1.57 4.43
N HIS A 391 7.77 2.30 4.42
CA HIS A 391 8.71 2.38 5.55
C HIS A 391 8.09 3.03 6.77
N PHE A 392 7.31 4.10 6.59
CA PHE A 392 6.56 4.74 7.69
C PHE A 392 5.60 3.76 8.34
N ASN A 393 4.75 3.11 7.54
CA ASN A 393 3.75 2.16 8.01
C ASN A 393 4.41 0.94 8.70
N LEU A 394 5.41 0.31 8.08
CA LEU A 394 6.13 -0.82 8.67
C LEU A 394 6.91 -0.44 9.94
N THR A 395 7.47 0.77 10.01
CA THR A 395 8.14 1.26 11.23
C THR A 395 7.13 1.42 12.37
N THR A 396 5.95 2.00 12.11
CA THR A 396 4.91 2.12 13.15
C THR A 396 4.41 0.76 13.63
N TYR A 397 4.19 -0.19 12.73
CA TYR A 397 3.83 -1.57 13.06
C TYR A 397 4.91 -2.27 13.88
N ALA A 398 6.19 -2.10 13.51
CA ALA A 398 7.30 -2.69 14.26
C ALA A 398 7.43 -2.12 15.68
N VAL A 399 7.09 -0.84 15.90
CA VAL A 399 6.99 -0.26 17.25
C VAL A 399 5.87 -0.94 18.06
N GLU A 400 4.70 -1.17 17.45
CA GLU A 400 3.60 -1.90 18.09
C GLU A 400 4.00 -3.34 18.45
N GLN A 401 4.70 -4.04 17.55
CA GLN A 401 5.16 -5.40 17.79
C GLN A 401 6.19 -5.48 18.93
N ALA A 402 7.18 -4.59 18.93
CA ALA A 402 8.17 -4.51 20.01
C ALA A 402 7.52 -4.11 21.34
N GLY A 403 6.60 -3.13 21.31
CA GLY A 403 5.89 -2.68 22.50
C GLY A 403 4.89 -3.71 23.04
N GLY A 404 4.32 -4.58 22.20
CA GLY A 404 3.51 -5.70 22.65
C GLY A 404 4.26 -6.61 23.64
N ARG A 405 5.58 -6.77 23.47
CA ARG A 405 6.43 -7.46 24.46
C ARG A 405 6.49 -6.70 25.79
N ALA A 406 6.57 -5.37 25.76
CA ALA A 406 6.53 -4.54 26.96
C ALA A 406 5.17 -4.67 27.67
N LEU A 407 4.06 -4.60 26.93
CA LEU A 407 2.71 -4.75 27.48
C LEU A 407 2.51 -6.12 28.15
N HIS A 408 2.91 -7.20 27.47
CA HIS A 408 2.84 -8.55 28.03
C HIS A 408 3.62 -8.67 29.34
N ASN A 409 4.86 -8.16 29.39
CA ASN A 409 5.66 -8.23 30.61
C ASN A 409 5.14 -7.31 31.73
N ALA A 410 4.55 -6.15 31.39
CA ALA A 410 3.89 -5.31 32.38
C ALA A 410 2.66 -6.00 33.00
N LEU A 411 1.89 -6.76 32.20
CA LEU A 411 0.80 -7.60 32.71
C LEU A 411 1.32 -8.69 33.66
N LEU A 412 2.42 -9.37 33.30
CA LEU A 412 3.07 -10.35 34.17
C LEU A 412 3.51 -9.72 35.50
N ALA A 413 4.17 -8.56 35.46
CA ALA A 413 4.57 -7.84 36.67
C ALA A 413 3.36 -7.48 37.55
N SER A 414 2.27 -6.97 36.97
CA SER A 414 1.04 -6.66 37.71
C SER A 414 0.39 -7.91 38.34
N LYS A 415 0.36 -9.03 37.60
CA LYS A 415 -0.12 -10.31 38.11
C LYS A 415 0.68 -10.78 39.33
N GLU A 416 2.01 -10.75 39.25
CA GLU A 416 2.87 -11.16 40.36
C GLU A 416 2.70 -10.22 41.56
N VAL A 417 2.55 -8.90 41.35
CA VAL A 417 2.22 -7.95 42.43
C VAL A 417 0.93 -8.33 43.17
N GLY A 418 -0.10 -8.79 42.45
CA GLY A 418 -1.33 -9.29 43.07
C GLY A 418 -1.11 -10.47 44.00
N ALA A 419 -0.21 -11.38 43.65
CA ALA A 419 0.16 -12.53 44.50
C ALA A 419 0.89 -12.11 45.79
N HIS A 420 1.58 -10.96 45.78
CA HIS A 420 2.29 -10.40 46.94
C HIS A 420 1.42 -9.53 47.87
N THR A 421 0.19 -9.19 47.46
CA THR A 421 -0.67 -8.29 48.24
C THR A 421 -1.41 -9.08 49.35
N PRO A 422 -1.41 -8.65 50.63
CA PRO A 422 -1.87 -9.47 51.77
C PRO A 422 -3.31 -10.02 51.70
N HIS A 423 -4.18 -9.42 50.88
CA HIS A 423 -5.58 -9.85 50.75
C HIS A 423 -5.74 -11.16 49.95
N ALA A 424 -4.81 -11.50 49.05
CA ALA A 424 -4.86 -12.74 48.26
C ALA A 424 -4.53 -14.00 49.10
N GLN A 425 -3.73 -13.84 50.16
CA GLN A 425 -3.34 -14.95 51.04
C GLN A 425 -4.47 -15.42 51.97
N HIS A 426 -5.55 -14.63 52.14
CA HIS A 426 -6.67 -14.99 53.01
C HIS A 426 -7.73 -15.86 52.31
N LEU A 427 -7.90 -15.73 50.99
CA LEU A 427 -8.90 -16.49 50.22
C LEU A 427 -8.52 -17.96 50.01
N HIS A 428 -7.24 -18.33 50.10
CA HIS A 428 -6.83 -19.73 50.05
C HIS A 428 -7.03 -20.49 51.38
N ASN A 429 -7.32 -19.79 52.49
CA ASN A 429 -7.47 -20.39 53.83
C ASN A 429 -8.91 -20.70 54.23
N VAL A 430 -9.92 -20.39 53.41
CA VAL A 430 -11.33 -20.54 53.80
C VAL A 430 -11.93 -21.92 53.43
N ASN A 431 -11.29 -22.71 52.57
CA ASN A 431 -11.83 -23.99 52.08
C ASN A 431 -10.95 -25.24 52.38
N GLY A 432 -10.34 -25.32 53.57
CA GLY A 432 -9.63 -26.53 53.97
C GLY A 432 -9.30 -26.57 55.46
N ALA A 433 -9.98 -27.43 56.20
CA ALA A 433 -9.73 -27.69 57.60
C ALA A 433 -8.31 -28.25 57.86
N ASN A 434 -7.80 -27.94 59.06
CA ASN A 434 -6.56 -28.41 59.71
C ASN A 434 -5.25 -27.68 59.38
N GLY A 435 -4.96 -26.66 60.18
CA GLY A 435 -3.72 -26.56 60.97
C GLY A 435 -2.39 -26.74 60.25
N SER A 436 -1.91 -25.68 59.59
CA SER A 436 -0.49 -25.29 59.63
C SER A 436 -0.38 -23.84 59.17
N SER A 437 0.20 -22.98 59.99
CA SER A 437 0.56 -21.62 59.64
C SER A 437 1.69 -21.63 58.60
N ASN A 438 1.37 -21.73 57.31
CA ASN A 438 2.32 -21.45 56.24
C ASN A 438 2.54 -19.93 56.17
N LYS A 439 3.45 -19.42 57.01
CA LYS A 439 4.22 -18.23 56.63
C LYS A 439 4.95 -18.61 55.35
N ALA A 440 4.62 -17.96 54.23
CA ALA A 440 5.44 -18.05 53.03
C ALA A 440 6.90 -17.86 53.47
N SER A 441 7.76 -18.83 53.15
CA SER A 441 9.14 -18.78 53.59
C SER A 441 9.82 -17.56 52.96
N ALA A 442 10.81 -16.95 53.64
CA ALA A 442 11.56 -15.82 53.08
C ALA A 442 12.16 -16.13 51.68
N GLY A 443 12.37 -17.42 51.35
CA GLY A 443 12.82 -17.88 50.04
C GLY A 443 11.76 -17.88 48.93
N GLU A 444 10.46 -18.02 49.24
CA GLU A 444 9.37 -17.88 48.27
C GLU A 444 9.08 -16.41 47.96
N GLN A 445 9.03 -15.56 48.99
CA GLN A 445 8.88 -14.12 48.81
C GLN A 445 10.04 -13.50 48.01
N ALA A 446 11.28 -13.98 48.20
CA ALA A 446 12.43 -13.57 47.40
C ALA A 446 12.37 -14.06 45.94
N LYS A 447 11.86 -15.27 45.68
CA LYS A 447 11.70 -15.81 44.32
C LYS A 447 10.64 -15.06 43.52
N ASP A 448 9.52 -14.73 44.16
CA ASP A 448 8.42 -14.03 43.49
C ASP A 448 8.72 -12.52 43.31
N ALA A 449 9.56 -11.91 44.15
CA ALA A 449 10.11 -10.57 43.90
C ALA A 449 11.06 -10.56 42.68
N GLY A 450 11.83 -11.65 42.48
CA GLY A 450 12.69 -11.82 41.32
C GLY A 450 11.93 -11.83 39.98
N LYS A 451 10.73 -12.43 39.95
CA LYS A 451 9.88 -12.42 38.73
C LYS A 451 9.40 -11.04 38.34
N ILE A 452 9.04 -10.20 39.33
CA ILE A 452 8.65 -8.80 39.06
C ILE A 452 9.85 -8.05 38.47
N VAL A 453 11.05 -8.26 39.03
CA VAL A 453 12.29 -7.65 38.51
C VAL A 453 12.56 -8.07 37.07
N GLU A 454 12.50 -9.36 36.76
CA GLU A 454 12.70 -9.90 35.41
C GLU A 454 11.69 -9.32 34.42
N ALA A 455 10.40 -9.32 34.77
CA ALA A 455 9.35 -8.76 33.93
C ALA A 455 9.58 -7.26 33.66
N LEU A 456 9.91 -6.47 34.68
CA LEU A 456 10.17 -5.04 34.51
C LEU A 456 11.44 -4.74 33.69
N ARG A 457 12.46 -5.59 33.76
CA ARG A 457 13.63 -5.50 32.87
C ARG A 457 13.23 -5.69 31.41
N GLU A 458 12.43 -6.72 31.12
CA GLU A 458 11.92 -6.95 29.77
C GLU A 458 11.04 -5.79 29.27
N VAL A 459 10.25 -5.15 30.16
CA VAL A 459 9.52 -3.91 29.82
C VAL A 459 10.50 -2.81 29.39
N ALA A 460 11.55 -2.57 30.18
CA ALA A 460 12.55 -1.55 29.88
C ALA A 460 13.27 -1.82 28.54
N ASP A 461 13.69 -3.05 28.31
CA ASP A 461 14.42 -3.44 27.09
C ASP A 461 13.54 -3.38 25.83
N ALA A 462 12.29 -3.82 25.92
CA ALA A 462 11.32 -3.66 24.84
C ALA A 462 11.07 -2.18 24.51
N LEU A 463 10.96 -1.30 25.51
CA LEU A 463 10.79 0.14 25.30
C LEU A 463 12.04 0.80 24.66
N LYS A 464 13.25 0.37 25.06
CA LYS A 464 14.49 0.78 24.39
C LYS A 464 14.49 0.34 22.92
N GLN A 465 14.01 -0.87 22.63
CA GLN A 465 13.87 -1.36 21.26
C GLN A 465 12.86 -0.53 20.46
N CYS A 466 11.70 -0.19 21.03
CA CYS A 466 10.72 0.72 20.39
C CYS A 466 11.36 2.04 19.98
N LYS A 467 12.22 2.62 20.83
CA LYS A 467 12.96 3.86 20.52
C LYS A 467 13.92 3.67 19.35
N VAL A 468 14.66 2.56 19.30
CA VAL A 468 15.58 2.24 18.19
C VAL A 468 14.81 2.12 16.88
N ILE A 469 13.69 1.39 16.87
CA ILE A 469 12.82 1.22 15.71
C ILE A 469 12.23 2.57 15.28
N LEU A 470 11.70 3.37 16.20
CA LEU A 470 11.17 4.69 15.86
C LEU A 470 12.24 5.59 15.24
N ASN A 471 13.49 5.51 15.69
CA ASN A 471 14.59 6.27 15.11
C ASN A 471 14.96 5.79 13.68
N SER A 472 14.70 4.53 13.30
CA SER A 472 14.92 4.06 11.93
C SER A 472 13.95 4.66 10.92
N MET A 473 12.89 5.36 11.35
CA MET A 473 12.03 6.17 10.49
C MET A 473 12.85 7.08 9.56
N ARG A 474 13.91 7.69 10.11
CA ARG A 474 14.82 8.63 9.42
C ARG A 474 15.61 7.99 8.26
N GLN A 475 15.66 6.67 8.19
CA GLN A 475 16.49 5.95 7.22
C GLN A 475 15.73 5.62 5.93
N GLY A 476 14.39 5.58 5.98
CA GLY A 476 13.58 5.13 4.85
C GLY A 476 12.32 5.94 4.61
N CYS A 477 12.07 7.00 5.37
CA CYS A 477 10.96 7.93 5.16
C CYS A 477 11.50 9.36 5.16
N ASP A 478 11.46 10.04 4.02
CA ASP A 478 11.86 11.43 3.89
C ASP A 478 10.80 12.38 4.50
N PRO A 479 11.20 13.38 5.33
CA PRO A 479 10.27 14.32 5.93
C PRO A 479 9.41 15.13 4.96
N ASP A 480 9.96 15.54 3.81
CA ASP A 480 9.23 16.30 2.80
C ASP A 480 8.25 15.38 2.04
N VAL A 481 8.60 14.11 1.78
CA VAL A 481 7.67 13.12 1.20
C VAL A 481 6.53 12.83 2.17
N PHE A 482 6.83 12.55 3.44
CA PHE A 482 5.80 12.36 4.47
C PHE A 482 4.87 13.56 4.56
N TYR A 483 5.42 14.77 4.68
CA TYR A 483 4.62 15.97 4.94
C TYR A 483 3.75 16.38 3.75
N ASN A 484 4.28 16.29 2.53
CA ASN A 484 3.59 16.80 1.34
C ASN A 484 2.75 15.73 0.61
N GLN A 485 3.13 14.45 0.69
CA GLN A 485 2.46 13.38 -0.08
C GLN A 485 1.59 12.49 0.81
N LEU A 486 2.08 12.03 1.96
CA LEU A 486 1.35 11.08 2.81
C LEU A 486 0.41 11.78 3.80
N ARG A 487 0.91 12.79 4.52
CA ARG A 487 0.18 13.48 5.59
C ARG A 487 -1.18 14.03 5.16
N PRO A 488 -1.42 14.54 3.94
CA PRO A 488 -2.75 14.96 3.49
C PRO A 488 -3.82 13.86 3.66
N TYR A 489 -3.47 12.60 3.40
CA TYR A 489 -4.37 11.44 3.57
C TYR A 489 -4.58 11.02 5.03
N LEU A 490 -3.73 11.47 5.95
CA LEU A 490 -3.83 11.17 7.38
C LEU A 490 -4.73 12.16 8.13
N VAL A 491 -5.13 13.27 7.48
CA VAL A 491 -6.01 14.29 8.07
C VAL A 491 -7.45 13.78 8.09
N GLY A 492 -8.15 13.97 9.21
CA GLY A 492 -9.55 13.59 9.35
C GLY A 492 -10.51 14.67 8.85
N SER A 493 -11.81 14.37 8.86
CA SER A 493 -12.85 15.29 8.39
C SER A 493 -13.20 16.44 9.36
N LEU A 494 -12.53 16.54 10.52
CA LEU A 494 -12.67 17.68 11.43
C LEU A 494 -12.29 19.03 10.77
N SER A 495 -11.31 19.02 9.85
CA SER A 495 -10.86 20.21 9.11
C SER A 495 -11.77 20.60 7.94
N VAL A 496 -12.72 19.74 7.55
CA VAL A 496 -13.73 20.07 6.56
C VAL A 496 -14.82 20.87 7.24
N GLU A 497 -15.04 22.12 6.82
CA GLU A 497 -15.90 23.11 7.51
C GLU A 497 -17.27 22.56 7.89
N ARG A 498 -17.90 21.80 6.99
CA ARG A 498 -19.23 21.20 7.17
C ARG A 498 -19.20 19.70 7.48
N GLY A 499 -18.02 19.12 7.69
CA GLY A 499 -17.83 17.68 7.74
C GLY A 499 -18.05 17.01 6.38
N VAL A 500 -18.04 15.67 6.39
CA VAL A 500 -18.24 14.85 5.19
C VAL A 500 -19.58 14.13 5.30
N ARG A 501 -20.40 14.23 4.26
CA ARG A 501 -21.71 13.57 4.16
C ARG A 501 -21.55 12.16 3.57
N TYR A 502 -21.93 11.15 4.34
CA TYR A 502 -21.88 9.75 3.95
C TYR A 502 -23.21 9.40 3.29
N LEU A 503 -23.25 9.33 1.96
CA LEU A 503 -24.50 9.13 1.23
C LEU A 503 -25.02 7.69 1.40
N GLY A 504 -26.34 7.50 1.40
CA GLY A 504 -26.95 6.17 1.54
C GLY A 504 -26.97 5.62 2.97
N THR A 505 -26.45 6.37 3.95
CA THR A 505 -26.52 6.00 5.39
C THR A 505 -27.69 6.68 6.12
N GLY A 506 -28.41 7.59 5.45
CA GLY A 506 -29.68 8.14 5.93
C GLY A 506 -30.84 7.18 5.65
N GLY A 507 -31.90 7.23 6.46
CA GLY A 507 -33.04 6.29 6.38
C GLY A 507 -33.87 6.33 5.09
N ALA A 508 -33.57 7.23 4.15
CA ALA A 508 -34.17 7.31 2.82
C ALA A 508 -33.09 7.32 1.70
N GLU A 509 -33.42 6.80 0.51
CA GLU A 509 -32.51 6.79 -0.64
C GLU A 509 -32.03 8.22 -0.99
N GLY A 510 -30.70 8.40 -1.02
CA GLY A 510 -30.06 9.69 -1.30
C GLY A 510 -29.82 10.59 -0.08
N GLU A 511 -30.34 10.23 1.09
CA GLU A 511 -29.98 10.91 2.34
C GLU A 511 -28.64 10.39 2.90
N GLY A 512 -27.92 11.25 3.61
CA GLY A 512 -26.61 10.90 4.16
C GLY A 512 -26.32 11.59 5.47
N ILE A 513 -25.70 10.85 6.39
CA ILE A 513 -25.31 11.37 7.70
C ILE A 513 -24.00 12.16 7.55
N VAL A 514 -23.96 13.35 8.14
CA VAL A 514 -22.76 14.19 8.15
C VAL A 514 -21.90 13.81 9.35
N HIS A 515 -20.65 13.43 9.08
CA HIS A 515 -19.68 13.05 10.09
C HIS A 515 -18.49 14.01 10.14
N ARG A 516 -17.94 14.17 11.35
CA ARG A 516 -16.69 14.89 11.62
C ARG A 516 -15.82 14.02 12.51
N PHE A 517 -14.84 13.35 11.91
CA PHE A 517 -13.98 12.38 12.57
C PHE A 517 -12.53 12.88 12.65
N PRO A 518 -11.80 12.53 13.72
CA PRO A 518 -10.37 12.81 13.81
C PRO A 518 -9.59 12.03 12.76
N GLY A 519 -8.42 12.55 12.38
CA GLY A 519 -7.50 11.83 11.50
C GLY A 519 -6.73 10.74 12.22
N ALA A 520 -6.05 9.90 11.46
CA ALA A 520 -5.21 8.84 12.00
C ALA A 520 -4.01 9.45 12.76
N SER A 521 -3.76 8.95 13.97
CA SER A 521 -2.71 9.47 14.85
C SER A 521 -2.14 8.36 15.71
N ALA A 522 -0.83 8.39 15.95
CA ALA A 522 -0.16 7.48 16.88
C ALA A 522 -0.76 7.52 18.31
N ALA A 523 -1.46 8.60 18.66
CA ALA A 523 -2.16 8.70 19.95
C ALA A 523 -3.39 7.77 20.07
N GLN A 524 -3.87 7.23 18.95
CA GLN A 524 -4.92 6.20 18.88
C GLN A 524 -4.33 4.78 19.03
N SER A 525 -3.02 4.64 19.23
CA SER A 525 -2.43 3.37 19.66
C SER A 525 -2.92 3.00 21.07
N PRO A 526 -3.46 1.78 21.29
CA PRO A 526 -3.83 1.33 22.61
C PRO A 526 -2.61 0.91 23.46
N LEU A 527 -1.48 0.63 22.82
CA LEU A 527 -0.26 0.12 23.47
C LEU A 527 0.27 1.08 24.53
N PHE A 528 0.54 2.33 24.14
CA PHE A 528 1.17 3.28 25.06
C PHE A 528 0.22 3.73 26.17
N GLN A 529 -1.08 3.81 25.90
CA GLN A 529 -2.08 4.08 26.93
C GLN A 529 -2.19 2.92 27.93
N SER A 530 -2.12 1.68 27.45
CA SER A 530 -2.10 0.48 28.31
C SER A 530 -0.86 0.45 29.21
N LEU A 531 0.31 0.78 28.64
CA LEU A 531 1.56 0.90 29.39
C LEU A 531 1.50 2.03 30.44
N ASP A 532 0.89 3.16 30.10
CA ASP A 532 0.69 4.25 31.06
C ASP A 532 -0.15 3.79 32.26
N VAL A 533 -1.25 3.07 32.03
CA VAL A 533 -2.10 2.53 33.11
C VAL A 533 -1.31 1.54 33.97
N LEU A 534 -0.66 0.55 33.36
CA LEU A 534 0.06 -0.51 34.10
C LEU A 534 1.26 0.03 34.89
N LEU A 535 2.00 0.97 34.32
CA LEU A 535 3.14 1.61 34.97
C LEU A 535 2.73 2.80 35.86
N GLY A 536 1.43 3.12 35.94
CA GLY A 536 0.92 4.17 36.82
C GLY A 536 1.27 5.61 36.40
N VAL A 537 1.54 5.85 35.11
CA VAL A 537 1.76 7.18 34.54
C VAL A 537 0.41 7.88 34.36
N LYS A 538 0.25 9.09 34.90
CA LYS A 538 -1.01 9.84 34.86
C LYS A 538 -0.90 11.11 34.03
N HIS A 539 -1.91 11.36 33.20
CA HIS A 539 -1.99 12.51 32.29
C HIS A 539 -3.12 13.49 32.66
N SER A 540 -3.25 13.84 33.94
CA SER A 540 -4.43 14.54 34.49
C SER A 540 -4.48 16.07 34.27
N SER A 541 -3.42 16.70 33.78
CA SER A 541 -3.36 18.17 33.67
C SER A 541 -3.18 18.67 32.23
N GLY A 542 -3.40 19.97 32.01
CA GLY A 542 -3.15 20.64 30.72
C GLY A 542 -3.91 20.04 29.53
N GLY A 543 -5.15 19.59 29.73
CA GLY A 543 -6.00 19.02 28.67
C GLY A 543 -5.61 17.61 28.19
N ARG A 544 -4.56 17.00 28.75
CA ARG A 544 -4.05 15.70 28.30
C ARG A 544 -5.02 14.54 28.56
N GLU A 545 -5.73 14.55 29.69
CA GLU A 545 -6.75 13.53 29.99
C GLU A 545 -7.90 13.56 28.97
N ALA A 546 -8.39 14.76 28.66
CA ALA A 546 -9.43 14.95 27.65
C ALA A 546 -8.94 14.49 26.27
N PHE A 547 -7.70 14.80 25.91
CA PHE A 547 -7.08 14.34 24.68
C PHE A 547 -7.01 12.80 24.59
N VAL A 548 -6.54 12.13 25.65
CA VAL A 548 -6.47 10.65 25.70
C VAL A 548 -7.86 10.03 25.50
N LYS A 549 -8.87 10.53 26.22
CA LYS A 549 -10.27 10.11 26.07
C LYS A 549 -10.82 10.36 24.67
N GLU A 550 -10.44 11.46 24.04
CA GLU A 550 -10.85 11.76 22.66
C GLU A 550 -10.24 10.77 21.65
N MET A 551 -8.98 10.38 21.84
CA MET A 551 -8.33 9.39 20.97
C MET A 551 -8.90 7.98 21.12
N GLN A 552 -9.40 7.62 22.30
CA GLN A 552 -10.07 6.34 22.54
C GLN A 552 -11.35 6.18 21.71
N LYS A 553 -12.05 7.28 21.37
CA LYS A 553 -13.24 7.23 20.50
C LYS A 553 -12.95 6.75 19.07
N ALA A 554 -11.68 6.76 18.66
CA ALA A 554 -11.22 6.30 17.35
C ALA A 554 -10.53 4.93 17.42
N MET A 555 -10.50 4.30 18.59
CA MET A 555 -10.00 2.93 18.76
C MET A 555 -11.14 1.91 18.63
N PRO A 556 -10.85 0.66 18.29
CA PRO A 556 -11.80 -0.44 18.45
C PRO A 556 -12.28 -0.57 19.90
N ASP A 557 -13.58 -0.80 20.10
CA ASP A 557 -14.23 -0.87 21.42
C ASP A 557 -13.56 -1.89 22.36
N ASP A 558 -13.12 -3.03 21.81
CA ASP A 558 -12.42 -4.07 22.58
C ASP A 558 -11.07 -3.57 23.14
N HIS A 559 -10.36 -2.73 22.40
CA HIS A 559 -9.11 -2.13 22.86
C HIS A 559 -9.36 -1.10 23.96
N VAL A 560 -10.43 -0.31 23.84
CA VAL A 560 -10.83 0.66 24.87
C VAL A 560 -11.24 -0.07 26.14
N ARG A 561 -12.07 -1.12 26.02
CA ARG A 561 -12.47 -1.98 27.14
C ARG A 561 -11.25 -2.59 27.82
N PHE A 562 -10.31 -3.12 27.04
CA PHE A 562 -9.05 -3.65 27.56
C PHE A 562 -8.30 -2.61 28.40
N ILE A 563 -8.09 -1.38 27.90
CA ILE A 563 -7.42 -0.30 28.64
C ILE A 563 -8.13 0.01 29.97
N HIS A 564 -9.47 0.02 29.97
CA HIS A 564 -10.24 0.23 31.20
C HIS A 564 -10.07 -0.91 32.21
N ASP A 565 -10.10 -2.16 31.73
CA ASP A 565 -9.94 -3.33 32.58
C ASP A 565 -8.56 -3.38 33.26
N LEU A 566 -7.51 -2.85 32.62
CA LEU A 566 -6.17 -2.72 33.21
C LEU A 566 -6.17 -1.89 34.50
N SER A 567 -7.08 -0.94 34.64
CA SER A 567 -7.17 -0.09 35.84
C SER A 567 -7.64 -0.87 37.08
N ASN A 568 -8.24 -2.05 36.89
CA ASN A 568 -8.66 -2.95 37.96
C ASN A 568 -7.56 -3.92 38.40
N LEU A 569 -6.42 -3.95 37.71
CA LEU A 569 -5.31 -4.83 38.03
C LEU A 569 -4.48 -4.28 39.21
N PRO A 570 -3.73 -5.15 39.92
CA PRO A 570 -2.83 -4.72 40.99
C PRO A 570 -1.82 -3.68 40.50
N SER A 571 -1.72 -2.56 41.21
CA SER A 571 -0.87 -1.44 40.82
C SER A 571 0.61 -1.74 41.08
N ILE A 572 1.39 -1.80 39.99
CA ILE A 572 2.85 -1.96 40.04
C ILE A 572 3.48 -0.78 40.79
N SER A 573 3.13 0.45 40.42
CA SER A 573 3.72 1.65 41.02
C SER A 573 3.41 1.78 42.52
N ALA A 574 2.20 1.40 42.95
CA ALA A 574 1.85 1.38 44.37
C ALA A 574 2.68 0.34 45.14
N PHE A 575 2.83 -0.88 44.61
CA PHE A 575 3.66 -1.90 45.22
C PHE A 575 5.13 -1.47 45.31
N VAL A 576 5.70 -1.01 44.20
CA VAL A 576 7.11 -0.59 44.14
C VAL A 576 7.37 0.55 45.13
N SER A 577 6.42 1.47 45.30
CA SER A 577 6.55 2.58 46.24
C SER A 577 6.75 2.14 47.69
N THR A 578 6.22 0.97 48.07
CA THR A 578 6.38 0.39 49.42
C THR A 578 7.71 -0.32 49.66
N GLN A 579 8.50 -0.57 48.61
CA GLN A 579 9.78 -1.25 48.71
C GLN A 579 10.88 -0.29 49.19
N PRO A 580 12.00 -0.80 49.72
CA PRO A 580 13.16 0.04 50.04
C PRO A 580 13.66 0.84 48.82
N GLU A 581 14.24 2.01 49.06
CA GLU A 581 14.73 2.89 47.98
C GLU A 581 15.84 2.26 47.14
N ASP A 582 16.71 1.49 47.78
CA ASP A 582 17.83 0.75 47.19
C ASP A 582 17.42 -0.62 46.63
N SER A 583 16.13 -0.96 46.66
CA SER A 583 15.65 -2.23 46.15
C SER A 583 15.80 -2.34 44.63
N GLU A 584 16.20 -3.52 44.18
CA GLU A 584 16.36 -3.83 42.76
C GLU A 584 15.07 -3.62 41.97
N VAL A 585 13.91 -3.96 42.55
CA VAL A 585 12.59 -3.77 41.93
C VAL A 585 12.26 -2.30 41.68
N ARG A 586 12.65 -1.39 42.58
CA ARG A 586 12.49 0.06 42.38
C ARG A 586 13.42 0.57 41.29
N ALA A 587 14.66 0.08 41.26
CA ALA A 587 15.63 0.44 40.23
C ALA A 587 15.15 0.07 38.82
N VAL A 588 14.67 -1.17 38.61
CA VAL A 588 14.21 -1.61 37.28
C VAL A 588 12.86 -1.00 36.88
N TYR A 589 11.96 -0.73 37.83
CA TYR A 589 10.74 0.05 37.56
C TYR A 589 11.10 1.46 37.04
N ASN A 590 12.01 2.16 37.73
CA ASN A 590 12.47 3.48 37.32
C ASN A 590 13.18 3.43 35.96
N GLU A 591 13.91 2.35 35.65
CA GLU A 591 14.50 2.13 34.33
C GLU A 591 13.44 2.01 33.23
N ALA A 592 12.35 1.27 33.47
CA ALA A 592 11.24 1.15 32.54
C ALA A 592 10.54 2.50 32.29
N ILE A 593 10.26 3.27 33.34
CA ILE A 593 9.71 4.64 33.21
C ILE A 593 10.65 5.55 32.40
N LYS A 594 11.95 5.49 32.67
CA LYS A 594 12.95 6.25 31.93
C LYS A 594 12.99 5.85 30.46
N ALA A 595 12.96 4.54 30.15
CA ALA A 595 12.91 4.04 28.78
C ALA A 595 11.66 4.55 28.02
N LEU A 596 10.50 4.56 28.67
CA LEU A 596 9.27 5.14 28.11
C LEU A 596 9.42 6.66 27.86
N GLY A 597 10.01 7.39 28.81
CA GLY A 597 10.29 8.81 28.65
C GLY A 597 11.27 9.12 27.52
N GLU A 598 12.27 8.26 27.31
CA GLU A 598 13.22 8.36 26.19
C GLU A 598 12.57 8.06 24.85
N PHE A 599 11.68 7.06 24.77
CA PHE A 599 10.87 6.81 23.58
C PHE A 599 10.02 8.05 23.23
N ARG A 600 9.29 8.62 24.20
CA ARG A 600 8.49 9.85 24.02
C ARG A 600 9.35 11.02 23.58
N SER A 601 10.58 11.13 24.10
CA SER A 601 11.54 12.14 23.68
C SER A 601 11.94 11.98 22.21
N GLU A 602 12.16 10.75 21.74
CA GLU A 602 12.43 10.50 20.32
C GLU A 602 11.20 10.79 19.45
N HIS A 603 10.00 10.41 19.90
CA HIS A 603 8.77 10.74 19.19
C HIS A 603 8.58 12.25 19.01
N VAL A 604 8.86 13.05 20.06
CA VAL A 604 8.86 14.52 19.95
C VAL A 604 9.87 15.02 18.89
N ARG A 605 11.04 14.38 18.76
CA ARG A 605 12.03 14.74 17.73
C ARG A 605 11.55 14.36 16.34
N ILE A 606 10.94 13.19 16.17
CA ILE A 606 10.35 12.77 14.89
C ILE A 606 9.26 13.76 14.46
N VAL A 607 8.28 14.07 15.32
CA VAL A 607 7.22 15.04 15.01
C VAL A 607 7.79 16.42 14.66
N THR A 608 8.86 16.84 15.36
CA THR A 608 9.54 18.10 15.04
C THR A 608 10.12 18.08 13.62
N SER A 609 10.81 17.00 13.24
CA SER A 609 11.43 16.87 11.91
C SER A 609 10.43 16.65 10.77
N TYR A 610 9.36 15.89 11.01
CA TYR A 610 8.42 15.44 9.96
C TYR A 610 7.18 16.33 9.82
N VAL A 611 6.86 17.16 10.82
CA VAL A 611 5.67 18.02 10.79
C VAL A 611 6.05 19.48 10.92
N LEU A 612 6.76 19.86 11.99
CA LEU A 612 6.95 21.28 12.31
C LEU A 612 7.97 21.97 11.40
N GLN A 613 9.08 21.30 11.09
CA GLN A 613 10.11 21.85 10.22
C GLN A 613 9.59 22.05 8.79
N PRO A 614 8.96 21.05 8.13
CA PRO A 614 8.32 21.23 6.83
C PRO A 614 7.22 22.30 6.85
N SER A 615 6.37 22.32 7.89
CA SER A 615 5.32 23.35 8.03
C SER A 615 5.89 24.77 8.09
N LYS A 616 6.97 25.00 8.85
CA LYS A 616 7.67 26.30 8.89
C LYS A 616 8.34 26.65 7.57
N LYS A 617 8.84 25.67 6.82
CA LYS A 617 9.44 25.86 5.50
C LYS A 617 8.38 26.30 4.50
N ALA A 618 7.22 25.62 4.47
CA ALA A 618 6.08 25.97 3.63
C ALA A 618 5.54 27.39 3.92
N ALA A 619 5.37 27.75 5.20
CA ALA A 619 4.90 29.08 5.60
C ALA A 619 5.86 30.22 5.24
N LYS A 620 7.14 29.93 5.00
CA LYS A 620 8.14 30.92 4.56
C LYS A 620 8.18 31.07 3.04
N SER A 621 7.90 30.00 2.29
CA SER A 621 7.89 30.02 0.82
C SER A 621 6.62 30.66 0.25
N ASP A 622 5.50 30.60 0.97
CA ASP A 622 4.25 31.25 0.57
C ASP A 622 3.54 31.90 1.78
N PRO A 623 3.63 33.23 1.96
CA PRO A 623 2.99 33.92 3.07
C PRO A 623 1.46 33.88 3.04
N SER A 624 0.83 33.62 1.88
CA SER A 624 -0.62 33.52 1.73
C SER A 624 -1.18 32.19 2.25
N SER A 625 -0.34 31.16 2.35
CA SER A 625 -0.67 29.87 2.97
C SER A 625 -0.81 29.91 4.51
N GLN A 626 -0.59 31.07 5.15
CA GLN A 626 -0.72 31.23 6.60
C GLN A 626 -2.15 31.07 7.12
N GLU A 627 -3.17 31.30 6.29
CA GLU A 627 -4.58 31.16 6.70
C GLU A 627 -5.09 29.71 6.60
N ASP A 628 -4.52 28.87 5.72
CA ASP A 628 -5.05 27.53 5.41
C ASP A 628 -4.23 26.35 5.94
N ALA A 629 -3.05 26.56 6.54
CA ALA A 629 -2.25 25.47 7.09
C ALA A 629 -2.66 25.15 8.56
N PRO A 630 -3.36 24.03 8.85
CA PRO A 630 -3.64 23.67 10.23
C PRO A 630 -2.33 23.36 10.95
N LYS A 631 -1.97 24.21 11.93
CA LYS A 631 -0.92 23.97 12.95
C LYS A 631 -1.24 22.77 13.86
N GLN A 632 -2.33 22.04 13.55
CA GLN A 632 -2.85 20.91 14.29
C GLN A 632 -2.15 19.60 13.87
N GLY A 633 -1.97 18.70 14.84
CA GLY A 633 -1.65 17.30 14.51
C GLY A 633 -2.78 16.63 13.72
N SER A 634 -2.52 15.51 13.06
CA SER A 634 -3.57 14.75 12.34
C SER A 634 -4.75 14.37 13.24
N GLY A 635 -4.51 14.22 14.55
CA GLY A 635 -5.55 14.03 15.58
C GLY A 635 -6.24 15.31 16.09
N GLY A 636 -6.03 16.49 15.48
CA GLY A 636 -6.79 17.71 15.76
C GLY A 636 -6.33 18.59 16.94
N SER A 637 -5.22 18.28 17.63
CA SER A 637 -4.72 19.12 18.73
C SER A 637 -4.12 20.44 18.24
N ALA A 638 -4.64 21.57 18.74
CA ALA A 638 -4.19 22.93 18.42
C ALA A 638 -2.79 23.28 18.94
N ASP A 639 -2.33 22.65 20.04
CA ASP A 639 -0.96 22.73 20.55
C ASP A 639 -0.36 21.33 20.67
N LEU A 640 -0.03 20.74 19.51
CA LEU A 640 0.57 19.41 19.42
C LEU A 640 1.87 19.30 20.24
N MET A 641 2.69 20.35 20.28
CA MET A 641 3.98 20.30 20.98
C MET A 641 3.88 20.42 22.48
N GLY A 642 3.03 21.32 22.99
CA GLY A 642 2.75 21.40 24.42
C GLY A 642 2.18 20.08 24.93
N LEU A 643 1.29 19.47 24.16
CA LEU A 643 0.70 18.17 24.47
C LEU A 643 1.77 17.06 24.56
N LEU A 644 2.57 16.85 23.51
CA LEU A 644 3.56 15.77 23.47
C LEU A 644 4.67 15.96 24.52
N LYS A 645 5.14 17.20 24.71
CA LYS A 645 6.12 17.49 25.77
C LYS A 645 5.52 17.28 27.15
N GLY A 646 4.28 17.71 27.37
CA GLY A 646 3.56 17.49 28.63
C GLY A 646 3.41 16.00 28.96
N MET A 647 3.03 15.16 28.00
CA MET A 647 2.95 13.71 28.21
C MET A 647 4.31 13.09 28.52
N ARG A 648 5.38 13.52 27.85
CA ARG A 648 6.76 13.10 28.17
C ARG A 648 7.15 13.52 29.59
N ASP A 649 6.82 14.74 29.98
CA ASP A 649 7.20 15.29 31.27
C ASP A 649 6.44 14.60 32.42
N ASP A 650 5.15 14.28 32.23
CA ASP A 650 4.36 13.46 33.16
C ASP A 650 4.99 12.07 33.38
N THR A 651 5.50 11.43 32.32
CA THR A 651 6.26 10.16 32.45
C THR A 651 7.52 10.35 33.27
N GLY A 652 8.30 11.40 33.00
CA GLY A 652 9.51 11.69 33.76
C GLY A 652 9.25 11.97 35.25
N GLN A 653 8.10 12.59 35.56
CA GLN A 653 7.66 12.82 36.94
C GLN A 653 7.20 11.55 37.66
N SER A 654 6.91 10.47 36.93
CA SER A 654 6.50 9.18 37.49
C SER A 654 7.67 8.33 37.99
N VAL A 655 8.92 8.80 37.81
CA VAL A 655 10.11 8.19 38.41
C VAL A 655 10.06 8.38 39.92
N LEU A 656 10.19 7.29 40.67
CA LEU A 656 10.24 7.32 42.12
C LEU A 656 11.62 7.85 42.57
N LYS A 657 11.63 8.98 43.27
CA LYS A 657 12.85 9.58 43.83
C LYS A 657 13.21 8.93 45.17
N ALA A 658 14.47 9.04 45.55
CA ALA A 658 14.90 8.89 46.93
C ALA A 658 14.55 10.19 47.68
N ASP A 659 13.99 10.08 48.88
CA ASP A 659 13.63 11.22 49.74
C ASP A 659 14.85 12.01 50.25
#